data_AF-A1ZXV8-F1
#
_entry.id   AF-A1ZXV8-F1
#
_cell.length_a   1.000
_cell.length_b   1.000
_cell.length_c   1.000
_cell.angle_alpha   90.00
_cell.angle_beta   90.00
_cell.angle_gamma   90.00
#
_symmetry.space_group_name_H-M   'P 1'
#
loop_
_entity.id
_entity.type
_entity.pdbx_description
1 polymer ?
#
loop_
_entity_poly.entity_id
_entity_poly.type
_entity_poly.pdbx_seq_one_letter_code
_entity_poly.pdbx_strand_id
1 'polypeptide(L)'
;MLLSLAGGFVLKTYAQTKNYTYQALFLHKFTEHVNWPVSAAYGKKFRIGILGDKYVYRLMNNYLSQKKIAGVNTEVIHFTNVLQIRPCHVLFISESSNLNLKIVFARLRDIHCLIVSEKQDLFTKPKLFPVLAAQSCINLKVVNNRLRFDLNKPNIRARGLSLDSDQAKPALQTLAKYDSLKKAIPKKIARTQSNILRIINRSKALDDSLNLLQQNLRRMLAQENNYLKDIKKAKTEIKSLEKEEEEKLDSIATLQTKIQALMMEINRKNNELNSEKDSINALKYQINRLSEEVREDADVKKLLLVVKSLEDELKQRGGNVEELRDKLQNIRSANKELKNADLRYTTIQERLKRVKADKLAAEEEKKRLRADKERLSAEQKAQVARHRFNIIIASLVSLLLLILLLVFILSNRRRKNMIRKLNAVNIQLTQSKGQIEQQNEALQRNIVELQKKKELEAANRKLEEANKKLDQLQKYKDKLTNMIVHDLKNPLGAVLVNSKMEATNYNINPKIKKRLQDIHQASTRIKVYIEDMLAIQTYANSELPLQLAAHQMFAGIQNAVNILRSAIREKSIVIENNIPTEYYAKYDSKYIGRVYENLLSNAIKYTDPGGKIMFSAEMLPADDQSPLGYIHFAIADSGQGIPEDKFKQIFEPFMQLEAREFANTSSTGIGLTFCKMAVESHRSKIKVVSQVGVGTTFMFDLPRTELQEKSTASGAAKQAHSIEADKEATAMVLSQEERQTLKPFVQALDKVEFYEVTTLLSILKPLDQEKNSNLVQWKTAVEESIDNFNEVEYQKLKGLVV
;
A
#
# COMPACT_ATOMS: atom_id res chain seq x y z
N MET A 1 -56.06 1.00 -7.29
CA MET A 1 -55.73 -0.42 -7.03
C MET A 1 -54.63 -0.49 -5.99
N LEU A 2 -55.06 -0.61 -4.74
CA LEU A 2 -54.27 -0.76 -3.52
C LEU A 2 -54.07 -2.26 -3.26
N LEU A 3 -52.83 -2.76 -3.25
CA LEU A 3 -52.34 -3.93 -2.49
C LEU A 3 -50.95 -4.36 -3.00
N SER A 4 -49.87 -3.89 -2.36
CA SER A 4 -48.63 -4.69 -2.14
C SER A 4 -47.56 -4.01 -1.26
N LEU A 5 -47.80 -2.78 -0.77
CA LEU A 5 -46.80 -2.01 0.00
C LEU A 5 -46.60 -2.41 1.48
N ALA A 6 -47.05 -3.58 1.91
CA ALA A 6 -46.82 -4.06 3.29
C ALA A 6 -45.64 -5.05 3.43
N GLY A 7 -45.16 -5.68 2.34
CA GLY A 7 -44.10 -6.71 2.40
C GLY A 7 -42.66 -6.20 2.36
N GLY A 8 -42.43 -4.97 1.87
CA GLY A 8 -41.08 -4.45 1.60
C GLY A 8 -40.46 -3.61 2.71
N PHE A 9 -41.27 -3.08 3.62
CA PHE A 9 -40.80 -2.14 4.65
C PHE A 9 -40.44 -2.82 5.97
N VAL A 10 -41.11 -3.93 6.33
CA VAL A 10 -40.84 -4.70 7.55
C VAL A 10 -39.51 -5.49 7.45
N LEU A 11 -39.11 -5.90 6.26
CA LEU A 11 -37.81 -6.56 6.01
C LEU A 11 -36.61 -5.61 6.03
N LYS A 12 -36.83 -4.29 5.89
CA LYS A 12 -35.75 -3.28 5.91
C LYS A 12 -35.40 -2.80 7.31
N THR A 13 -36.34 -2.83 8.26
CA THR A 13 -36.10 -2.39 9.64
C THR A 13 -35.49 -3.47 10.53
N TYR A 14 -35.69 -4.76 10.24
CA TYR A 14 -34.99 -5.86 10.94
C TYR A 14 -33.52 -6.05 10.49
N ALA A 15 -33.19 -5.65 9.26
CA ALA A 15 -31.83 -5.77 8.71
C ALA A 15 -30.88 -4.64 9.15
N GLN A 16 -31.38 -3.60 9.83
CA GLN A 16 -30.59 -2.41 10.17
C GLN A 16 -29.69 -2.54 11.41
N THR A 17 -29.65 -3.69 12.09
CA THR A 17 -28.79 -3.89 13.28
C THR A 17 -27.89 -5.12 13.23
N LYS A 18 -27.95 -5.95 12.17
CA LYS A 18 -27.09 -7.12 12.00
C LYS A 18 -26.28 -7.00 10.71
N ASN A 19 -25.04 -6.58 10.84
CA ASN A 19 -24.15 -6.48 9.70
C ASN A 19 -23.48 -7.85 9.46
N TYR A 20 -24.17 -8.69 8.69
CA TYR A 20 -23.75 -10.05 8.32
C TYR A 20 -22.39 -10.11 7.61
N THR A 21 -21.92 -8.99 7.05
CA THR A 21 -20.55 -8.87 6.52
C THR A 21 -19.51 -8.97 7.63
N TYR A 22 -19.75 -8.42 8.84
CA TYR A 22 -18.83 -8.59 9.97
C TYR A 22 -18.84 -10.03 10.50
N GLN A 23 -19.98 -10.70 10.49
CA GLN A 23 -20.07 -12.09 10.93
C GLN A 23 -19.39 -13.01 9.92
N ALA A 24 -19.52 -12.75 8.62
CA ALA A 24 -18.77 -13.43 7.57
C ALA A 24 -17.25 -13.23 7.73
N LEU A 25 -16.81 -11.99 8.00
CA LEU A 25 -15.40 -11.69 8.28
C LEU A 25 -14.90 -12.40 9.54
N PHE A 26 -15.70 -12.38 10.61
CA PHE A 26 -15.41 -13.09 11.85
C PHE A 26 -15.27 -14.59 11.60
N LEU A 27 -16.22 -15.21 10.89
CA LEU A 27 -16.17 -16.63 10.59
C LEU A 27 -14.89 -16.97 9.84
N HIS A 28 -14.59 -16.25 8.75
CA HIS A 28 -13.36 -16.45 7.98
C HIS A 28 -12.11 -16.40 8.87
N LYS A 29 -11.95 -15.34 9.67
CA LYS A 29 -10.77 -15.18 10.52
C LYS A 29 -10.73 -16.13 11.71
N PHE A 30 -11.86 -16.44 12.30
CA PHE A 30 -11.93 -17.40 13.40
C PHE A 30 -11.57 -18.81 12.92
N THR A 31 -12.06 -19.22 11.75
CA THR A 31 -11.82 -20.56 11.19
C THR A 31 -10.36 -20.81 10.79
N GLU A 32 -9.56 -19.76 10.57
CA GLU A 32 -8.10 -19.86 10.37
C GLU A 32 -7.37 -20.34 11.64
N HIS A 33 -7.99 -20.19 12.82
CA HIS A 33 -7.39 -20.56 14.11
C HIS A 33 -8.01 -21.82 14.74
N VAL A 34 -8.84 -22.53 13.97
CA VAL A 34 -9.40 -23.82 14.37
C VAL A 34 -8.56 -24.91 13.73
N ASN A 35 -8.09 -25.86 14.54
CA ASN A 35 -7.42 -27.05 14.05
C ASN A 35 -8.48 -28.05 13.59
N TRP A 36 -8.52 -28.28 12.28
CA TRP A 36 -9.46 -29.20 11.63
C TRP A 36 -8.81 -30.60 11.54
N PRO A 37 -9.41 -31.66 12.11
CA PRO A 37 -8.85 -33.00 12.04
C PRO A 37 -8.83 -33.51 10.59
N VAL A 38 -7.94 -34.45 10.27
CA VAL A 38 -7.80 -35.02 8.91
C VAL A 38 -9.12 -35.64 8.42
N SER A 39 -9.91 -36.19 9.34
CA SER A 39 -11.27 -36.71 9.11
C SER A 39 -12.31 -35.64 8.72
N ALA A 40 -12.02 -34.35 8.92
CA ALA A 40 -12.89 -33.23 8.55
C ALA A 40 -12.70 -32.75 7.10
N ALA A 41 -11.82 -33.38 6.30
CA ALA A 41 -11.61 -33.02 4.90
C ALA A 41 -12.79 -33.46 4.02
N TYR A 42 -13.88 -32.69 3.98
CA TYR A 42 -15.06 -32.98 3.15
C TYR A 42 -14.86 -32.65 1.66
N GLY A 43 -13.79 -33.18 1.04
CA GLY A 43 -13.45 -33.01 -0.38
C GLY A 43 -12.58 -31.79 -0.72
N LYS A 44 -12.50 -31.41 -2.01
CA LYS A 44 -11.62 -30.33 -2.53
C LYS A 44 -12.02 -28.90 -2.11
N LYS A 45 -13.06 -28.71 -1.28
CA LYS A 45 -13.63 -27.39 -0.92
C LYS A 45 -13.98 -27.29 0.57
N PHE A 46 -13.74 -26.13 1.16
CA PHE A 46 -14.13 -25.81 2.54
C PHE A 46 -15.59 -25.35 2.59
N ARG A 47 -16.49 -26.23 3.03
CA ARG A 47 -17.95 -25.99 3.07
C ARG A 47 -18.41 -25.22 4.30
N ILE A 48 -19.12 -24.11 4.09
CA ILE A 48 -19.81 -23.31 5.11
C ILE A 48 -21.32 -23.34 4.84
N GLY A 49 -22.07 -24.00 5.71
CA GLY A 49 -23.52 -24.02 5.70
C GLY A 49 -24.12 -22.78 6.35
N ILE A 50 -25.13 -22.19 5.72
CA ILE A 50 -25.91 -21.08 6.27
C ILE A 50 -27.36 -21.52 6.40
N LEU A 51 -27.82 -21.64 7.65
CA LEU A 51 -29.20 -21.92 8.01
C LEU A 51 -29.87 -20.61 8.43
N GLY A 52 -30.64 -20.02 7.52
CA GLY A 52 -31.27 -18.71 7.70
C GLY A 52 -31.95 -18.22 6.43
N ASP A 53 -32.47 -17.00 6.45
CA ASP A 53 -33.14 -16.44 5.27
C ASP A 53 -32.19 -16.24 4.06
N LYS A 54 -32.77 -16.03 2.87
CA LYS A 54 -32.03 -15.82 1.60
C LYS A 54 -31.22 -14.51 1.59
N TYR A 55 -31.49 -13.57 2.50
CA TYR A 55 -30.77 -12.32 2.61
C TYR A 55 -29.44 -12.53 3.35
N VAL A 56 -29.46 -13.23 4.49
CA VAL A 56 -28.28 -13.66 5.25
C VAL A 56 -27.32 -14.45 4.36
N TYR A 57 -27.85 -15.46 3.66
CA TYR A 57 -27.07 -16.26 2.72
C TYR A 57 -26.37 -15.40 1.66
N ARG A 58 -27.10 -14.49 0.99
CA ARG A 58 -26.53 -13.63 -0.05
C ARG A 58 -25.37 -12.77 0.48
N LEU A 59 -25.55 -12.15 1.64
CA LEU A 59 -24.53 -11.28 2.22
C LEU A 59 -23.27 -12.03 2.63
N MET A 60 -23.43 -13.19 3.28
CA MET A 60 -22.30 -13.99 3.71
C MET A 60 -21.60 -14.67 2.54
N ASN A 61 -22.36 -15.17 1.56
CA ASN A 61 -21.83 -15.78 0.34
C ASN A 61 -20.96 -14.80 -0.47
N ASN A 62 -21.42 -13.55 -0.63
CA ASN A 62 -20.66 -12.53 -1.36
C ASN A 62 -19.25 -12.30 -0.81
N TYR A 63 -19.08 -12.47 0.51
CA TYR A 63 -17.78 -12.32 1.15
C TYR A 63 -16.99 -13.64 1.20
N LEU A 64 -17.61 -14.72 1.66
CA LEU A 64 -16.93 -15.99 1.97
C LEU A 64 -16.56 -16.81 0.74
N SER A 65 -17.37 -16.80 -0.32
CA SER A 65 -17.11 -17.60 -1.54
C SER A 65 -15.81 -17.22 -2.26
N GLN A 66 -15.33 -16.00 -2.05
CA GLN A 66 -14.09 -15.48 -2.66
C GLN A 66 -12.84 -15.74 -1.80
N LYS A 67 -12.98 -16.46 -0.68
CA LYS A 67 -11.90 -16.68 0.29
C LYS A 67 -11.43 -18.13 0.32
N LYS A 68 -10.18 -18.31 0.72
CA LYS A 68 -9.60 -19.62 1.02
C LYS A 68 -9.47 -19.76 2.53
N ILE A 69 -9.90 -20.90 3.07
CA ILE A 69 -9.75 -21.25 4.49
C ILE A 69 -8.90 -22.52 4.54
N ALA A 70 -7.87 -22.54 5.38
CA ALA A 70 -6.88 -23.62 5.45
C ALA A 70 -6.30 -24.00 4.07
N GLY A 71 -6.11 -23.02 3.19
CA GLY A 71 -5.56 -23.22 1.83
C GLY A 71 -6.56 -23.71 0.78
N VAL A 72 -7.80 -24.03 1.16
CA VAL A 72 -8.83 -24.62 0.29
C VAL A 72 -9.92 -23.60 -0.06
N ASN A 73 -10.45 -23.65 -1.29
CA ASN A 73 -11.52 -22.75 -1.74
C ASN A 73 -12.80 -22.94 -0.92
N THR A 74 -13.43 -21.83 -0.52
CA THR A 74 -14.65 -21.87 0.29
C THR A 74 -15.90 -22.05 -0.57
N GLU A 75 -16.78 -22.95 -0.15
CA GLU A 75 -18.10 -23.16 -0.74
C GLU A 75 -19.16 -22.83 0.30
N VAL A 76 -20.06 -21.89 -0.02
CA VAL A 76 -21.13 -21.47 0.90
C VAL A 76 -22.44 -22.09 0.44
N ILE A 77 -23.09 -22.83 1.33
CA ILE A 77 -24.30 -23.60 1.03
C ILE A 77 -25.48 -22.99 1.78
N HIS A 78 -26.56 -22.69 1.08
CA HIS A 78 -27.80 -22.22 1.71
C HIS A 78 -28.67 -23.40 2.12
N PHE A 79 -29.02 -23.50 3.40
CA PHE A 79 -30.01 -24.44 3.91
C PHE A 79 -31.29 -23.68 4.26
N THR A 80 -32.39 -23.96 3.57
CA THR A 80 -33.70 -23.33 3.84
C THR A 80 -34.51 -24.12 4.86
N ASN A 81 -34.18 -25.40 5.09
CA ASN A 81 -34.81 -26.28 6.06
C ASN A 81 -33.77 -27.14 6.79
N VAL A 82 -34.01 -27.40 8.08
CA VAL A 82 -33.28 -28.35 8.95
C VAL A 82 -33.02 -29.70 8.26
N LEU A 83 -33.98 -30.23 7.50
CA LEU A 83 -33.85 -31.54 6.85
C LEU A 83 -32.82 -31.57 5.71
N GLN A 84 -32.47 -30.42 5.13
CA GLN A 84 -31.54 -30.30 4.00
C GLN A 84 -30.08 -30.18 4.44
N ILE A 85 -29.82 -30.05 5.74
CA ILE A 85 -28.47 -29.85 6.26
C ILE A 85 -27.62 -31.09 5.95
N ARG A 86 -26.51 -30.84 5.25
CA ARG A 86 -25.50 -31.84 4.89
C ARG A 86 -24.22 -31.57 5.69
N PRO A 87 -23.30 -32.55 5.80
CA PRO A 87 -22.01 -32.35 6.46
C PRO A 87 -21.25 -31.14 5.89
N CYS A 88 -20.87 -30.23 6.77
CA CYS A 88 -20.11 -29.02 6.46
C CYS A 88 -19.11 -28.73 7.59
N HIS A 89 -18.10 -27.91 7.32
CA HIS A 89 -17.07 -27.57 8.30
C HIS A 89 -17.60 -26.53 9.30
N VAL A 90 -18.42 -25.60 8.82
CA VAL A 90 -19.04 -24.55 9.64
C VAL A 90 -20.53 -24.52 9.33
N LEU A 91 -21.37 -24.54 10.36
CA LEU A 91 -22.80 -24.28 10.24
C LEU A 91 -23.13 -22.98 10.97
N PHE A 92 -23.51 -21.95 10.22
CA PHE A 92 -24.01 -20.70 10.75
C PHE A 92 -25.54 -20.73 10.84
N ILE A 93 -26.08 -20.51 12.05
CA ILE A 93 -27.51 -20.51 12.34
C ILE A 93 -27.93 -19.08 12.65
N SER A 94 -28.76 -18.50 11.79
CA SER A 94 -29.32 -17.17 11.99
C SER A 94 -30.54 -17.20 12.90
N GLU A 95 -30.73 -16.14 13.68
CA GLU A 95 -31.86 -15.96 14.61
C GLU A 95 -33.23 -15.87 13.89
N SER A 96 -33.23 -15.78 12.56
CA SER A 96 -34.40 -15.54 11.72
C SER A 96 -35.42 -16.70 11.63
N SER A 97 -35.26 -17.80 12.38
CA SER A 97 -36.05 -19.00 12.12
C SER A 97 -36.33 -19.87 13.35
N ASN A 98 -37.63 -20.10 13.60
CA ASN A 98 -38.19 -21.06 14.57
C ASN A 98 -37.90 -22.50 14.10
N LEU A 99 -36.67 -22.95 14.24
CA LEU A 99 -36.24 -24.26 13.76
C LEU A 99 -36.15 -25.27 14.90
N ASN A 100 -36.60 -26.50 14.66
CA ASN A 100 -36.41 -27.62 15.57
C ASN A 100 -34.97 -28.15 15.50
N LEU A 101 -34.06 -27.44 16.17
CA LEU A 101 -32.61 -27.66 16.10
C LEU A 101 -32.13 -28.94 16.81
N LYS A 102 -33.00 -29.61 17.57
CA LYS A 102 -32.70 -30.92 18.18
C LYS A 102 -32.31 -31.97 17.13
N ILE A 103 -33.02 -31.99 16.00
CA ILE A 103 -32.78 -32.92 14.90
C ILE A 103 -31.46 -32.60 14.18
N VAL A 104 -31.13 -31.31 14.02
CA VAL A 104 -29.86 -30.85 13.43
C VAL A 104 -28.68 -31.32 14.26
N PHE A 105 -28.71 -31.07 15.57
CA PHE A 105 -27.61 -31.45 16.45
C PHE A 105 -27.47 -32.97 16.61
N ALA A 106 -28.57 -33.72 16.53
CA ALA A 106 -28.51 -35.18 16.49
C ALA A 106 -27.79 -35.68 15.22
N ARG A 107 -28.10 -35.11 14.04
CA ARG A 107 -27.44 -35.48 12.78
C ARG A 107 -25.99 -35.05 12.68
N LEU A 108 -25.62 -33.94 13.32
CA LEU A 108 -24.25 -33.40 13.32
C LEU A 108 -23.44 -33.82 14.56
N ARG A 109 -23.95 -34.77 15.36
CA ARG A 109 -23.30 -35.19 16.62
C ARG A 109 -21.89 -35.74 16.37
N ASP A 110 -21.75 -36.58 15.35
CA ASP A 110 -20.51 -37.28 15.03
C ASP A 110 -19.73 -36.62 13.88
N ILE A 111 -20.10 -35.38 13.52
CA ILE A 111 -19.51 -34.62 12.42
C ILE A 111 -18.64 -33.50 12.99
N HIS A 112 -17.40 -33.40 12.53
CA HIS A 112 -16.47 -32.31 12.86
C HIS A 112 -16.95 -30.99 12.25
N CYS A 113 -17.92 -30.34 12.90
CA CYS A 113 -18.60 -29.14 12.41
C CYS A 113 -18.61 -28.04 13.48
N LEU A 114 -18.07 -26.88 13.16
CA LEU A 114 -18.13 -25.70 14.03
C LEU A 114 -19.51 -25.04 13.91
N ILE A 115 -20.33 -25.12 14.96
CA ILE A 115 -21.66 -24.52 14.96
C ILE A 115 -21.61 -23.12 15.55
N VAL A 116 -22.04 -22.14 14.76
CA VAL A 116 -22.06 -20.73 15.13
C VAL A 116 -23.50 -20.23 15.11
N SER A 117 -23.97 -19.68 16.23
CA SER A 117 -25.36 -19.24 16.36
C SER A 117 -25.47 -17.75 16.67
N GLU A 118 -26.44 -17.08 16.04
CA GLU A 118 -26.91 -15.75 16.45
C GLU A 118 -27.99 -15.89 17.52
N LYS A 119 -27.71 -15.60 18.80
CA LYS A 119 -28.79 -15.55 19.80
C LYS A 119 -28.56 -14.51 20.89
N GLN A 120 -29.68 -13.90 21.31
CA GLN A 120 -29.73 -12.76 22.21
C GLN A 120 -29.26 -12.96 23.68
N ASP A 121 -29.42 -14.12 24.32
CA ASP A 121 -29.28 -14.21 25.80
C ASP A 121 -28.36 -15.34 26.31
N LEU A 122 -27.06 -15.10 26.27
CA LEU A 122 -26.08 -15.92 27.01
C LEU A 122 -25.09 -15.13 27.87
N PHE A 123 -25.04 -13.80 27.74
CA PHE A 123 -24.31 -12.95 28.69
C PHE A 123 -25.09 -12.70 29.99
N THR A 124 -26.33 -13.19 30.06
CA THR A 124 -27.25 -13.17 31.22
C THR A 124 -28.00 -14.50 31.26
N LYS A 125 -28.18 -15.08 32.46
CA LYS A 125 -28.55 -16.50 32.71
C LYS A 125 -29.67 -17.07 31.78
N PRO A 126 -29.59 -18.36 31.37
CA PRO A 126 -30.41 -18.91 30.29
C PRO A 126 -31.79 -19.35 30.80
N LYS A 127 -32.88 -18.72 30.33
CA LYS A 127 -34.24 -19.22 30.64
C LYS A 127 -35.04 -19.74 29.44
N LEU A 128 -34.76 -19.31 28.20
CA LEU A 128 -35.68 -19.63 27.09
C LEU A 128 -35.31 -20.82 26.19
N PHE A 129 -34.04 -21.19 25.96
CA PHE A 129 -33.72 -22.42 25.19
C PHE A 129 -32.37 -23.06 25.59
N PRO A 130 -32.34 -23.99 26.57
CA PRO A 130 -31.11 -24.58 27.09
C PRO A 130 -30.38 -25.49 26.09
N VAL A 131 -31.11 -26.14 25.19
CA VAL A 131 -30.55 -27.12 24.23
C VAL A 131 -29.59 -26.46 23.22
N LEU A 132 -29.89 -25.25 22.77
CA LEU A 132 -29.06 -24.52 21.81
C LEU A 132 -27.74 -24.06 22.45
N ALA A 133 -27.82 -23.51 23.66
CA ALA A 133 -26.66 -23.05 24.42
C ALA A 133 -25.71 -24.20 24.75
N ALA A 134 -26.26 -25.40 25.01
CA ALA A 134 -25.50 -26.60 25.31
C ALA A 134 -24.82 -27.24 24.09
N GLN A 135 -25.12 -26.82 22.85
CA GLN A 135 -24.61 -27.49 21.63
C GLN A 135 -23.94 -26.54 20.61
N SER A 136 -24.08 -25.23 20.80
CA SER A 136 -23.39 -24.21 20.00
C SER A 136 -21.91 -24.12 20.38
N CYS A 137 -21.01 -24.04 19.39
CA CYS A 137 -19.59 -23.82 19.63
C CYS A 137 -19.29 -22.34 19.89
N ILE A 138 -19.97 -21.45 19.16
CA ILE A 138 -19.78 -20.00 19.22
C ILE A 138 -21.15 -19.32 19.19
N ASN A 139 -21.39 -18.44 20.15
CA ASN A 139 -22.58 -17.59 20.13
C ASN A 139 -22.17 -16.17 19.76
N LEU A 140 -22.80 -15.59 18.74
CA LEU A 140 -22.52 -14.25 18.21
C LEU A 140 -23.68 -13.30 18.51
N LYS A 141 -23.34 -12.07 18.92
CA LYS A 141 -24.28 -10.95 19.07
C LYS A 141 -23.63 -9.64 18.65
N VAL A 142 -24.30 -8.86 17.81
CA VAL A 142 -23.87 -7.49 17.51
C VAL A 142 -24.55 -6.55 18.52
N VAL A 143 -23.76 -5.82 19.31
CA VAL A 143 -24.24 -4.85 20.30
C VAL A 143 -23.50 -3.53 20.10
N ASN A 144 -24.21 -2.43 19.91
CA ASN A 144 -23.61 -1.10 19.70
C ASN A 144 -22.56 -1.09 18.59
N ASN A 145 -22.86 -1.70 17.45
CA ASN A 145 -21.95 -1.86 16.30
C ASN A 145 -20.68 -2.68 16.58
N ARG A 146 -20.56 -3.31 17.75
CA ARG A 146 -19.45 -4.20 18.11
C ARG A 146 -19.93 -5.64 18.11
N LEU A 147 -19.15 -6.53 17.50
CA LEU A 147 -19.39 -7.98 17.58
C LEU A 147 -18.95 -8.48 18.96
N ARG A 148 -19.90 -8.96 19.76
CA ARG A 148 -19.66 -9.76 20.96
C ARG A 148 -19.82 -11.22 20.59
N PHE A 149 -19.01 -12.07 21.19
CA PHE A 149 -19.07 -13.50 20.99
C PHE A 149 -18.75 -14.22 22.30
N ASP A 150 -19.26 -15.43 22.45
CA ASP A 150 -18.95 -16.33 23.55
C ASP A 150 -18.48 -17.68 22.98
N LEU A 151 -17.43 -18.23 23.57
CA LEU A 151 -16.78 -19.46 23.12
C LEU A 151 -17.06 -20.60 24.10
N ASN A 152 -17.79 -21.60 23.64
CA ASN A 152 -18.01 -22.80 24.41
C ASN A 152 -16.91 -23.84 24.08
N LYS A 153 -15.74 -23.70 24.73
CA LYS A 153 -14.59 -24.61 24.54
C LYS A 153 -14.96 -26.10 24.75
N PRO A 154 -15.77 -26.48 25.77
CA PRO A 154 -16.28 -27.85 25.88
C PRO A 154 -17.02 -28.34 24.62
N ASN A 155 -17.92 -27.55 24.05
CA ASN A 155 -18.67 -27.95 22.84
C ASN A 155 -17.78 -28.04 21.60
N ILE A 156 -16.75 -27.19 21.49
CA ILE A 156 -15.76 -27.27 20.40
C ILE A 156 -14.98 -28.58 20.50
N ARG A 157 -14.50 -28.95 21.71
CA ARG A 157 -13.80 -30.21 21.96
C ARG A 157 -14.68 -31.43 21.75
N ALA A 158 -15.95 -31.36 22.15
CA ALA A 158 -16.92 -32.44 21.96
C ALA A 158 -17.15 -32.80 20.48
N ARG A 159 -16.81 -31.89 19.55
CA ARG A 159 -16.84 -32.14 18.10
C ARG A 159 -15.49 -32.49 17.50
N GLY A 160 -14.49 -32.83 18.32
CA GLY A 160 -13.14 -33.19 17.88
C GLY A 160 -12.36 -32.02 17.25
N LEU A 161 -12.74 -30.78 17.55
CA LEU A 161 -12.03 -29.57 17.11
C LEU A 161 -11.16 -29.05 18.26
N SER A 162 -9.98 -28.51 17.95
CA SER A 162 -9.14 -27.81 18.92
C SER A 162 -8.83 -26.38 18.48
N LEU A 163 -8.55 -25.51 19.44
CA LEU A 163 -8.21 -24.10 19.22
C LEU A 163 -6.77 -23.90 19.67
N ASP A 164 -5.97 -23.21 18.85
CA ASP A 164 -4.65 -22.71 19.26
C ASP A 164 -4.86 -21.60 20.30
N SER A 165 -4.62 -21.92 21.56
CA SER A 165 -5.16 -21.18 22.71
C SER A 165 -4.65 -19.73 22.85
N ASP A 166 -3.60 -19.34 22.14
CA ASP A 166 -3.00 -18.00 22.24
C ASP A 166 -3.27 -17.09 21.02
N GLN A 167 -3.70 -17.62 19.87
CA GLN A 167 -3.87 -16.84 18.63
C GLN A 167 -5.31 -16.40 18.31
N ALA A 168 -6.31 -16.83 19.08
CA ALA A 168 -7.69 -16.36 18.88
C ALA A 168 -7.89 -14.88 19.30
N LYS A 169 -7.03 -14.32 20.17
CA LYS A 169 -7.10 -12.92 20.64
C LYS A 169 -6.80 -11.86 19.53
N PRO A 170 -5.77 -12.03 18.68
CA PRO A 170 -5.50 -11.12 17.55
C PRO A 170 -6.63 -11.02 16.50
N ALA A 171 -7.33 -12.11 16.18
CA ALA A 171 -8.50 -12.07 15.29
C ALA A 171 -9.61 -11.15 15.81
N LEU A 172 -9.70 -11.00 17.14
CA LEU A 172 -10.65 -10.13 17.84
C LEU A 172 -10.26 -8.65 17.82
N GLN A 173 -8.97 -8.33 17.76
CA GLN A 173 -8.47 -6.96 17.58
C GLN A 173 -8.68 -6.45 16.13
N THR A 174 -8.79 -7.35 15.16
CA THR A 174 -9.00 -7.02 13.74
C THR A 174 -10.38 -6.39 13.49
N LEU A 175 -11.38 -6.74 14.31
CA LEU A 175 -12.71 -6.12 14.30
C LEU A 175 -12.69 -4.68 14.85
N ALA A 176 -11.87 -4.39 15.87
CA ALA A 176 -11.72 -3.05 16.42
C ALA A 176 -11.02 -2.08 15.43
N LYS A 177 -10.12 -2.59 14.59
CA LYS A 177 -9.45 -1.84 13.50
C LYS A 177 -10.35 -1.57 12.28
N TYR A 178 -11.46 -2.28 12.11
CA TYR A 178 -12.36 -2.09 10.95
C TYR A 178 -13.32 -0.90 11.17
N ASP A 179 -13.71 -0.60 12.41
CA ASP A 179 -14.57 0.55 12.74
C ASP A 179 -13.87 1.90 12.52
N SER A 180 -12.55 1.97 12.69
CA SER A 180 -11.77 3.16 12.36
C SER A 180 -11.68 3.39 10.84
N LEU A 181 -11.64 2.32 10.03
CA LEU A 181 -11.69 2.39 8.57
C LEU A 181 -13.09 2.72 8.03
N LYS A 182 -14.15 2.24 8.68
CA LYS A 182 -15.54 2.41 8.20
C LYS A 182 -16.15 3.77 8.51
N LYS A 183 -15.69 4.51 9.52
CA LYS A 183 -16.13 5.91 9.72
C LYS A 183 -15.63 6.85 8.62
N ALA A 184 -14.57 6.48 7.88
CA ALA A 184 -13.95 7.33 6.86
C ALA A 184 -14.47 7.11 5.43
N ILE A 185 -15.00 5.93 5.10
CA ILE A 185 -15.16 5.47 3.70
C ILE A 185 -16.58 5.70 3.10
N PRO A 186 -17.72 5.43 3.79
CA PRO A 186 -19.04 5.45 3.15
C PRO A 186 -19.59 6.85 2.84
N LYS A 187 -19.24 7.88 3.62
CA LYS A 187 -19.72 9.26 3.41
C LYS A 187 -19.05 9.94 2.21
N LYS A 188 -17.80 9.57 1.90
CA LYS A 188 -17.04 10.08 0.76
C LYS A 188 -17.46 9.36 -0.52
N ILE A 189 -17.53 8.03 -0.51
CA ILE A 189 -17.85 7.23 -1.72
C ILE A 189 -19.29 7.45 -2.20
N ALA A 190 -20.29 7.50 -1.30
CA ALA A 190 -21.69 7.72 -1.72
C ALA A 190 -21.94 9.15 -2.26
N ARG A 191 -21.24 10.16 -1.72
CA ARG A 191 -21.28 11.54 -2.25
C ARG A 191 -20.56 11.65 -3.58
N THR A 192 -19.38 11.03 -3.71
CA THR A 192 -18.61 11.06 -4.96
C THR A 192 -19.31 10.28 -6.08
N GLN A 193 -19.93 9.13 -5.80
CA GLN A 193 -20.71 8.38 -6.81
C GLN A 193 -21.98 9.12 -7.25
N SER A 194 -22.71 9.76 -6.32
CA SER A 194 -23.87 10.61 -6.67
C SER A 194 -23.47 11.85 -7.46
N ASN A 195 -22.32 12.46 -7.13
CA ASN A 195 -21.79 13.61 -7.85
C ASN A 195 -21.27 13.21 -9.25
N ILE A 196 -20.59 12.07 -9.39
CA ILE A 196 -20.16 11.55 -10.70
C ILE A 196 -21.38 11.23 -11.58
N LEU A 197 -22.41 10.58 -11.04
CA LEU A 197 -23.64 10.28 -11.80
C LEU A 197 -24.37 11.56 -12.25
N ARG A 198 -24.40 12.60 -11.41
CA ARG A 198 -24.94 13.92 -11.78
C ARG A 198 -24.09 14.62 -12.84
N ILE A 199 -22.76 14.55 -12.75
CA ILE A 199 -21.85 15.17 -13.72
C ILE A 199 -21.97 14.48 -15.08
N ILE A 200 -22.03 13.15 -15.12
CA ILE A 200 -22.23 12.38 -16.36
C ILE A 200 -23.59 12.70 -17.00
N ASN A 201 -24.67 12.74 -16.21
CA ASN A 201 -25.99 13.10 -16.75
C ASN A 201 -26.06 14.57 -17.22
N ARG A 202 -25.34 15.48 -16.54
CA ARG A 202 -25.27 16.90 -16.92
C ARG A 202 -24.38 17.15 -18.13
N SER A 203 -23.32 16.36 -18.30
CA SER A 203 -22.48 16.33 -19.51
C SER A 203 -23.31 15.89 -20.71
N LYS A 204 -24.04 14.78 -20.58
CA LYS A 204 -24.90 14.27 -21.65
C LYS A 204 -26.00 15.26 -22.05
N ALA A 205 -26.64 15.89 -21.06
CA ALA A 205 -27.62 16.96 -21.32
C ALA A 205 -26.99 18.23 -21.93
N LEU A 206 -25.72 18.54 -21.61
CA LEU A 206 -24.98 19.63 -22.23
C LEU A 206 -24.64 19.32 -23.69
N ASP A 207 -24.24 18.09 -23.99
CA ASP A 207 -23.91 17.65 -25.35
C ASP A 207 -25.17 17.65 -26.24
N ASP A 208 -26.31 17.18 -25.72
CA ASP A 208 -27.59 17.25 -26.42
C ASP A 208 -28.03 18.72 -26.65
N SER A 209 -27.81 19.59 -25.66
CA SER A 209 -28.08 21.03 -25.79
C SER A 209 -27.12 21.73 -26.75
N LEU A 210 -25.85 21.33 -26.79
CA LEU A 210 -24.82 21.85 -27.70
C LEU A 210 -25.15 21.46 -29.14
N ASN A 211 -25.56 20.22 -29.39
CA ASN A 211 -26.01 19.75 -30.68
C ASN A 211 -27.25 20.51 -31.17
N LEU A 212 -28.23 20.75 -30.28
CA LEU A 212 -29.41 21.56 -30.60
C LEU A 212 -29.05 23.02 -30.88
N LEU A 213 -28.13 23.61 -30.11
CA LEU A 213 -27.64 24.98 -30.33
C LEU A 213 -26.86 25.10 -31.64
N GLN A 214 -26.02 24.12 -31.98
CA GLN A 214 -25.31 24.09 -33.26
C GLN A 214 -26.28 23.96 -34.44
N GLN A 215 -27.33 23.15 -34.31
CA GLN A 215 -28.36 23.01 -35.33
C GLN A 215 -29.17 24.31 -35.50
N ASN A 216 -29.54 24.97 -34.39
CA ASN A 216 -30.22 26.26 -34.42
C ASN A 216 -29.32 27.39 -34.96
N LEU A 217 -28.03 27.39 -34.63
CA LEU A 217 -27.06 28.34 -35.16
C LEU A 217 -26.89 28.17 -36.68
N ARG A 218 -26.83 26.93 -37.18
CA ARG A 218 -26.80 26.67 -38.64
C ARG A 218 -28.06 27.17 -39.33
N ARG A 219 -29.25 26.99 -38.73
CA ARG A 219 -30.51 27.53 -39.25
C ARG A 219 -30.53 29.06 -39.25
N MET A 220 -30.10 29.70 -38.16
CA MET A 220 -30.01 31.16 -38.09
C MET A 220 -29.00 31.73 -39.09
N LEU A 221 -27.83 31.11 -39.27
CA LEU A 221 -26.83 31.53 -40.26
C LEU A 221 -27.36 31.36 -41.70
N ALA A 222 -28.11 30.29 -41.98
CA ALA A 222 -28.76 30.12 -43.28
C ALA A 222 -29.84 31.21 -43.51
N GLN A 223 -30.58 31.57 -42.46
CA GLN A 223 -31.60 32.61 -42.51
C GLN A 223 -30.98 34.00 -42.67
N GLU A 224 -29.88 34.29 -41.97
CA GLU A 224 -29.13 35.54 -42.07
C GLU A 224 -28.50 35.71 -43.45
N ASN A 225 -27.97 34.64 -44.04
CA ASN A 225 -27.48 34.65 -45.43
C ASN A 225 -28.60 34.94 -46.45
N ASN A 226 -29.82 34.44 -46.22
CA ASN A 226 -30.98 34.78 -47.05
C ASN A 226 -31.37 36.26 -46.87
N TYR A 227 -31.45 36.76 -45.64
CA TYR A 227 -31.71 38.19 -45.39
C TYR A 227 -30.63 39.10 -46.01
N LEU A 228 -29.35 38.72 -45.96
CA LEU A 228 -28.26 39.45 -46.62
C LEU A 228 -28.43 39.47 -48.14
N LYS A 229 -28.94 38.39 -48.74
CA LYS A 229 -29.24 38.32 -50.17
C LYS A 229 -30.40 39.24 -50.54
N ASP A 230 -31.45 39.25 -49.73
CA ASP A 230 -32.62 40.11 -49.91
C ASP A 230 -32.28 41.60 -49.70
N ILE A 231 -31.47 41.92 -48.69
CA ILE A 231 -30.96 43.29 -48.45
C ILE A 231 -30.10 43.77 -49.62
N LYS A 232 -29.24 42.91 -50.19
CA LYS A 232 -28.46 43.26 -51.39
C LYS A 232 -29.36 43.56 -52.58
N LYS A 233 -30.43 42.77 -52.77
CA LYS A 233 -31.43 42.98 -53.83
C LYS A 233 -32.23 44.28 -53.62
N ALA A 234 -32.70 44.54 -52.41
CA ALA A 234 -33.40 45.77 -52.06
C ALA A 234 -32.49 47.00 -52.21
N LYS A 235 -31.19 46.91 -51.86
CA LYS A 235 -30.23 47.99 -52.03
C LYS A 235 -29.97 48.32 -53.51
N THR A 236 -30.01 47.33 -54.39
CA THR A 236 -29.93 47.57 -55.84
C THR A 236 -31.20 48.23 -56.38
N GLU A 237 -32.38 47.85 -55.89
CA GLU A 237 -33.67 48.47 -56.27
C GLU A 237 -33.79 49.91 -55.75
N ILE A 238 -33.37 50.18 -54.51
CA ILE A 238 -33.35 51.54 -53.93
C ILE A 238 -32.45 52.46 -54.74
N LYS A 239 -31.24 52.00 -55.13
CA LYS A 239 -30.35 52.81 -55.99
C LYS A 239 -30.95 53.16 -57.35
N SER A 240 -31.75 52.27 -57.95
CA SER A 240 -32.45 52.59 -59.19
C SER A 240 -33.58 53.60 -58.98
N LEU A 241 -34.29 53.51 -57.85
CA LEU A 241 -35.38 54.44 -57.51
C LEU A 241 -34.85 55.83 -57.10
N GLU A 242 -33.73 55.90 -56.36
CA GLU A 242 -33.07 57.16 -56.01
C GLU A 242 -32.63 57.93 -57.27
N LYS A 243 -32.11 57.21 -58.27
CA LYS A 243 -31.76 57.80 -59.57
C LYS A 243 -32.99 58.34 -60.31
N GLU A 244 -34.11 57.61 -60.29
CA GLU A 244 -35.37 58.05 -60.90
C GLU A 244 -35.99 59.25 -60.14
N GLU A 245 -35.82 59.32 -58.82
CA GLU A 245 -36.27 60.44 -57.99
C GLU A 245 -35.43 61.70 -58.24
N GLU A 246 -34.12 61.56 -58.40
CA GLU A 246 -33.20 62.66 -58.75
C GLU A 246 -33.54 63.25 -60.13
N GLU A 247 -33.80 62.40 -61.13
CA GLU A 247 -34.28 62.83 -62.45
C GLU A 247 -35.64 63.57 -62.39
N LYS A 248 -36.56 63.14 -61.50
CA LYS A 248 -37.85 63.81 -61.28
C LYS A 248 -37.70 65.14 -60.52
N LEU A 249 -36.80 65.23 -59.54
CA LEU A 249 -36.50 66.45 -58.79
C LEU A 249 -35.93 67.54 -59.71
N ASP A 250 -35.04 67.18 -60.63
CA ASP A 250 -34.52 68.10 -61.66
C ASP A 250 -35.63 68.60 -62.60
N SER A 251 -36.57 67.72 -62.97
CA SER A 251 -37.74 68.11 -63.77
C SER A 251 -38.69 69.04 -63.00
N ILE A 252 -38.85 68.86 -61.69
CA ILE A 252 -39.69 69.73 -60.85
C ILE A 252 -39.01 71.08 -60.65
N ALA A 253 -37.69 71.13 -60.44
CA ALA A 253 -36.94 72.36 -60.31
C ALA A 253 -37.07 73.23 -61.58
N THR A 254 -36.92 72.62 -62.76
CA THR A 254 -37.12 73.31 -64.05
C THR A 254 -38.56 73.82 -64.23
N LEU A 255 -39.56 73.06 -63.79
CA LEU A 255 -40.96 73.52 -63.81
C LEU A 255 -41.21 74.67 -62.83
N GLN A 256 -40.61 74.66 -61.64
CA GLN A 256 -40.71 75.76 -60.67
C GLN A 256 -40.13 77.05 -61.23
N THR A 257 -38.98 76.99 -61.92
CA THR A 257 -38.40 78.16 -62.59
C THR A 257 -39.34 78.74 -63.66
N LYS A 258 -39.99 77.88 -64.45
CA LYS A 258 -41.01 78.31 -65.43
C LYS A 258 -42.23 78.97 -64.77
N ILE A 259 -42.72 78.40 -63.67
CA ILE A 259 -43.86 78.96 -62.93
C ILE A 259 -43.50 80.33 -62.34
N GLN A 260 -42.29 80.48 -61.77
CA GLN A 260 -41.82 81.77 -61.25
C GLN A 260 -41.76 82.85 -62.33
N ALA A 261 -41.27 82.52 -63.53
CA ALA A 261 -41.24 83.45 -64.66
C ALA A 261 -42.65 83.91 -65.07
N LEU A 262 -43.62 82.98 -65.12
CA LEU A 262 -45.02 83.31 -65.43
C LEU A 262 -45.67 84.17 -64.34
N MET A 263 -45.38 83.92 -63.06
CA MET A 263 -45.90 84.76 -61.97
C MET A 263 -45.36 86.20 -62.04
N MET A 264 -44.09 86.39 -62.41
CA MET A 264 -43.52 87.72 -62.63
C MET A 264 -44.24 88.46 -63.77
N GLU A 265 -44.60 87.76 -64.85
CA GLU A 265 -45.33 88.36 -65.97
C GLU A 265 -46.76 88.77 -65.59
N ILE A 266 -47.47 87.93 -64.83
CA ILE A 266 -48.82 88.24 -64.32
C ILE A 266 -48.78 89.46 -63.40
N ASN A 267 -47.81 89.52 -62.48
CA ASN A 267 -47.66 90.68 -61.59
C ASN A 267 -47.37 91.97 -62.36
N ARG A 268 -46.56 91.89 -63.43
CA ARG A 268 -46.31 93.04 -64.31
C ARG A 268 -47.61 93.57 -64.93
N LYS A 269 -48.41 92.67 -65.52
CA LYS A 269 -49.71 93.03 -66.12
C LYS A 269 -50.71 93.57 -65.10
N ASN A 270 -50.74 93.03 -63.87
CA ASN A 270 -51.61 93.55 -62.81
C ASN A 270 -51.22 94.97 -62.39
N ASN A 271 -49.92 95.29 -62.35
CA ASN A 271 -49.46 96.65 -62.05
C ASN A 271 -49.85 97.64 -63.15
N GLU A 272 -49.71 97.25 -64.42
CA GLU A 272 -50.18 98.03 -65.58
C GLU A 272 -51.69 98.33 -65.46
N LEU A 273 -52.49 97.32 -65.11
CA LEU A 273 -53.94 97.45 -64.94
C LEU A 273 -54.34 98.37 -63.76
N ASN A 274 -53.62 98.30 -62.65
CA ASN A 274 -53.85 99.18 -61.50
C ASN A 274 -53.54 100.65 -61.83
N SER A 275 -52.47 100.91 -62.59
CA SER A 275 -52.12 102.26 -63.07
C SER A 275 -53.23 102.86 -63.96
N GLU A 276 -53.83 102.05 -64.84
CA GLU A 276 -54.98 102.49 -65.65
C GLU A 276 -56.20 102.80 -64.77
N LYS A 277 -56.46 101.96 -63.75
CA LYS A 277 -57.56 102.16 -62.80
C LYS A 277 -57.42 103.47 -62.03
N ASP A 278 -56.21 103.82 -61.60
CA ASP A 278 -55.93 105.08 -60.90
C ASP A 278 -56.12 106.29 -61.82
N SER A 279 -55.75 106.17 -63.10
CA SER A 279 -55.98 107.20 -64.12
C SER A 279 -57.48 107.46 -64.35
N ILE A 280 -58.28 106.40 -64.38
CA ILE A 280 -59.74 106.49 -64.51
C ILE A 280 -60.38 107.12 -63.27
N ASN A 281 -59.88 106.81 -62.07
CA ASN A 281 -60.37 107.40 -60.83
C ASN A 281 -60.05 108.91 -60.76
N ALA A 282 -58.89 109.34 -61.25
CA ALA A 282 -58.52 110.75 -61.35
C ALA A 282 -59.46 111.52 -62.30
N LEU A 283 -59.81 110.94 -63.45
CA LEU A 283 -60.79 111.51 -64.39
C LEU A 283 -62.19 111.62 -63.76
N LYS A 284 -62.61 110.62 -62.98
CA LYS A 284 -63.87 110.68 -62.21
C LYS A 284 -63.88 111.84 -61.21
N TYR A 285 -62.76 112.08 -60.53
CA TYR A 285 -62.64 113.18 -59.59
C TYR A 285 -62.75 114.55 -60.29
N GLN A 286 -62.11 114.72 -61.46
CA GLN A 286 -62.26 115.93 -62.27
C GLN A 286 -63.68 116.15 -62.78
N ILE A 287 -64.36 115.10 -63.23
CA ILE A 287 -65.76 115.19 -63.69
C ILE A 287 -66.69 115.58 -62.53
N ASN A 288 -66.52 114.99 -61.35
CA ASN A 288 -67.33 115.34 -60.19
C ASN A 288 -67.09 116.79 -59.75
N ARG A 289 -65.84 117.26 -59.77
CA ARG A 289 -65.51 118.66 -59.49
C ARG A 289 -66.17 119.63 -60.49
N LEU A 290 -66.11 119.33 -61.79
CA LEU A 290 -66.79 120.12 -62.82
C LEU A 290 -68.32 120.06 -62.70
N SER A 291 -68.88 118.97 -62.16
CA SER A 291 -70.31 118.83 -61.94
C SER A 291 -70.83 119.59 -60.71
N GLU A 292 -69.96 119.86 -59.73
CA GLU A 292 -70.28 120.69 -58.56
C GLU A 292 -70.15 122.19 -58.87
N GLU A 293 -69.19 122.61 -59.71
CA GLU A 293 -69.04 124.01 -60.16
C GLU A 293 -70.20 124.51 -61.05
N VAL A 294 -71.05 123.61 -61.58
CA VAL A 294 -72.18 123.95 -62.47
C VAL A 294 -73.53 124.00 -61.72
N ARG A 295 -73.54 123.77 -60.40
CA ARG A 295 -74.80 123.68 -59.61
C ARG A 295 -75.20 124.97 -58.88
N GLU A 296 -74.49 126.07 -59.09
CA GLU A 296 -74.85 127.41 -58.62
C GLU A 296 -74.89 128.41 -59.80
N ASP A 297 -75.95 128.36 -60.61
CA ASP A 297 -76.69 129.59 -60.95
C ASP A 297 -77.99 129.24 -61.69
N ALA A 298 -79.06 129.96 -61.33
CA ALA A 298 -80.42 129.74 -61.80
C ALA A 298 -80.80 130.69 -62.95
N ASP A 299 -81.79 130.28 -63.74
CA ASP A 299 -82.62 131.10 -64.66
C ASP A 299 -82.14 131.40 -66.10
N VAL A 300 -82.24 130.39 -66.98
CA VAL A 300 -82.24 130.57 -68.47
C VAL A 300 -83.57 130.15 -69.14
N LYS A 301 -84.71 130.23 -68.44
CA LYS A 301 -86.04 129.93 -69.05
C LYS A 301 -87.18 130.91 -68.72
N LYS A 302 -86.86 132.20 -68.52
CA LYS A 302 -87.76 133.35 -68.77
C LYS A 302 -87.42 134.11 -70.07
N LEU A 303 -86.47 133.59 -70.87
CA LEU A 303 -86.00 134.17 -72.13
C LEU A 303 -86.23 133.25 -73.35
N LEU A 304 -87.38 132.55 -73.36
CA LEU A 304 -87.84 131.75 -74.51
C LEU A 304 -89.23 132.20 -75.03
N LEU A 305 -89.67 133.42 -74.67
CA LEU A 305 -91.00 133.95 -75.01
C LEU A 305 -91.02 135.35 -75.67
N VAL A 306 -89.86 135.92 -76.05
CA VAL A 306 -89.81 137.27 -76.70
C VAL A 306 -89.14 137.28 -78.09
N VAL A 307 -88.56 136.17 -78.55
CA VAL A 307 -87.85 136.09 -79.86
C VAL A 307 -88.80 135.79 -81.06
N LYS A 308 -90.13 135.93 -80.91
CA LYS A 308 -91.08 135.72 -82.03
C LYS A 308 -92.03 136.88 -82.33
N SER A 309 -91.95 138.01 -81.62
CA SER A 309 -92.81 139.16 -81.97
C SER A 309 -92.31 140.53 -81.45
N LEU A 310 -91.01 140.78 -81.53
CA LEU A 310 -90.55 142.02 -82.17
C LEU A 310 -89.94 141.68 -83.55
N GLU A 311 -90.46 140.63 -84.18
CA GLU A 311 -90.69 140.57 -85.63
C GLU A 311 -91.83 141.56 -85.92
N ASP A 312 -91.46 142.82 -85.80
CA ASP A 312 -92.26 143.96 -86.15
C ASP A 312 -93.07 144.61 -85.01
N GLU A 313 -92.39 145.45 -84.22
CA GLU A 313 -92.85 146.85 -84.22
C GLU A 313 -92.41 147.52 -85.53
N LEU A 314 -92.47 146.82 -86.67
CA LEU A 314 -91.71 147.05 -87.90
C LEU A 314 -92.51 146.71 -89.17
N LYS A 315 -93.82 146.84 -89.04
CA LYS A 315 -94.65 147.51 -90.04
C LYS A 315 -95.48 148.48 -89.24
N GLN A 316 -95.03 149.70 -89.07
CA GLN A 316 -94.72 150.53 -90.23
C GLN A 316 -93.22 150.83 -90.41
N ARG A 317 -92.35 150.03 -89.80
CA ARG A 317 -91.21 150.44 -88.94
C ARG A 317 -90.05 149.40 -89.27
N GLY A 318 -88.74 149.50 -88.93
CA GLY A 318 -87.67 148.53 -89.36
C GLY A 318 -86.45 148.40 -88.39
N GLY A 319 -85.87 147.20 -88.16
CA GLY A 319 -84.92 146.89 -87.05
C GLY A 319 -84.01 145.65 -87.23
N ASN A 320 -83.04 145.47 -86.30
CA ASN A 320 -81.66 144.96 -86.54
C ASN A 320 -81.35 143.57 -85.89
N VAL A 321 -80.46 142.75 -86.50
CA VAL A 321 -80.49 141.26 -86.56
C VAL A 321 -79.39 140.49 -85.78
N GLU A 322 -78.58 141.11 -84.91
CA GLU A 322 -77.36 140.45 -84.40
C GLU A 322 -77.54 139.52 -83.18
N GLU A 323 -78.63 139.61 -82.41
CA GLU A 323 -78.83 138.81 -81.18
C GLU A 323 -79.44 137.40 -81.43
N LEU A 324 -80.02 137.15 -82.61
CA LEU A 324 -80.64 135.85 -82.96
C LEU A 324 -79.62 134.77 -83.36
N ARG A 325 -78.40 135.15 -83.75
CA ARG A 325 -77.36 134.22 -84.24
C ARG A 325 -76.77 133.35 -83.11
N ASP A 326 -76.59 133.91 -81.91
CA ASP A 326 -75.99 133.18 -80.79
C ASP A 326 -76.94 132.16 -80.13
N LYS A 327 -78.24 132.48 -80.04
CA LYS A 327 -79.23 131.57 -79.43
C LYS A 327 -79.53 130.33 -80.29
N LEU A 328 -79.36 130.42 -81.62
CA LEU A 328 -79.56 129.29 -82.54
C LEU A 328 -78.37 128.30 -82.57
N GLN A 329 -77.17 128.73 -82.18
CA GLN A 329 -75.97 127.88 -82.13
C GLN A 329 -75.97 126.95 -80.90
N ASN A 330 -76.47 127.42 -79.76
CA ASN A 330 -76.53 126.65 -78.51
C ASN A 330 -77.55 125.50 -78.53
N ILE A 331 -78.64 125.62 -79.29
CA ILE A 331 -79.64 124.54 -79.40
C ILE A 331 -79.13 123.41 -80.32
N ARG A 332 -78.29 123.73 -81.32
CA ARG A 332 -77.66 122.72 -82.20
C ARG A 332 -76.55 121.93 -81.51
N SER A 333 -75.81 122.51 -80.56
CA SER A 333 -74.81 121.77 -79.76
C SER A 333 -75.47 120.80 -78.77
N ALA A 334 -76.53 121.23 -78.06
CA ALA A 334 -77.26 120.38 -77.11
C ALA A 334 -77.91 119.15 -77.76
N ASN A 335 -78.44 119.28 -78.98
CA ASN A 335 -79.05 118.15 -79.71
C ASN A 335 -78.01 117.15 -80.25
N LYS A 336 -76.75 117.57 -80.43
CA LYS A 336 -75.62 116.70 -80.80
C LYS A 336 -75.10 115.90 -79.59
N GLU A 337 -75.16 116.47 -78.39
CA GLU A 337 -74.80 115.77 -77.15
C GLU A 337 -75.83 114.69 -76.75
N LEU A 338 -77.13 114.94 -76.94
CA LEU A 338 -78.17 113.95 -76.63
C LEU A 338 -78.06 112.68 -77.50
N LYS A 339 -77.71 112.84 -78.79
CA LYS A 339 -77.46 111.71 -79.70
C LYS A 339 -76.21 110.91 -79.35
N ASN A 340 -75.18 111.57 -78.81
CA ASN A 340 -73.97 110.92 -78.31
C ASN A 340 -74.17 110.23 -76.94
N ALA A 341 -75.10 110.72 -76.11
CA ALA A 341 -75.46 110.09 -74.84
C ALA A 341 -76.21 108.76 -75.05
N ASP A 342 -77.07 108.66 -76.06
CA ASP A 342 -77.84 107.44 -76.38
C ASP A 342 -76.92 106.31 -76.91
N LEU A 343 -75.89 106.67 -77.69
CA LEU A 343 -74.82 105.74 -78.11
C LEU A 343 -73.93 105.28 -76.94
N ARG A 344 -73.69 106.14 -75.94
CA ARG A 344 -72.97 105.78 -74.71
C ARG A 344 -73.80 104.83 -73.84
N TYR A 345 -75.12 105.02 -73.76
CA TYR A 345 -76.00 104.16 -72.97
C TYR A 345 -76.06 102.72 -73.50
N THR A 346 -76.16 102.55 -74.82
CA THR A 346 -76.13 101.24 -75.48
C THR A 346 -74.78 100.53 -75.31
N THR A 347 -73.67 101.27 -75.42
CA THR A 347 -72.32 100.71 -75.17
C THR A 347 -72.13 100.27 -73.71
N ILE A 348 -72.71 101.00 -72.75
CA ILE A 348 -72.68 100.64 -71.33
C ILE A 348 -73.52 99.39 -71.04
N GLN A 349 -74.67 99.23 -71.70
CA GLN A 349 -75.52 98.02 -71.57
C GLN A 349 -74.81 96.76 -72.07
N GLU A 350 -74.06 96.83 -73.18
CA GLU A 350 -73.23 95.71 -73.64
C GLU A 350 -72.07 95.39 -72.70
N ARG A 351 -71.39 96.42 -72.15
CA ARG A 351 -70.37 96.22 -71.11
C ARG A 351 -70.96 95.58 -69.86
N LEU A 352 -72.16 95.97 -69.44
CA LEU A 352 -72.85 95.36 -68.29
C LEU A 352 -73.20 93.88 -68.53
N LYS A 353 -73.57 93.49 -69.76
CA LYS A 353 -73.75 92.08 -70.11
C LYS A 353 -72.44 91.29 -70.03
N ARG A 354 -71.33 91.84 -70.56
CA ARG A 354 -70.00 91.20 -70.46
C ARG A 354 -69.56 91.04 -69.01
N VAL A 355 -69.70 92.08 -68.19
CA VAL A 355 -69.37 92.03 -66.76
C VAL A 355 -70.23 91.00 -66.00
N LYS A 356 -71.51 90.83 -66.36
CA LYS A 356 -72.35 89.76 -65.78
C LYS A 356 -71.88 88.36 -66.20
N ALA A 357 -71.47 88.18 -67.44
CA ALA A 357 -70.90 86.91 -67.92
C ALA A 357 -69.55 86.59 -67.25
N ASP A 358 -68.67 87.58 -67.13
CA ASP A 358 -67.37 87.46 -66.44
C ASP A 358 -67.57 87.17 -64.95
N LYS A 359 -68.59 87.76 -64.32
CA LYS A 359 -68.95 87.46 -62.92
C LYS A 359 -69.41 86.01 -62.74
N LEU A 360 -70.20 85.48 -63.67
CA LEU A 360 -70.66 84.08 -63.63
C LEU A 360 -69.47 83.12 -63.83
N ALA A 361 -68.59 83.41 -64.80
CA ALA A 361 -67.36 82.65 -65.02
C ALA A 361 -66.43 82.70 -63.79
N ALA A 362 -66.28 83.86 -63.16
CA ALA A 362 -65.50 84.00 -61.93
C ALA A 362 -66.13 83.26 -60.73
N GLU A 363 -67.47 83.16 -60.64
CA GLU A 363 -68.14 82.37 -59.60
C GLU A 363 -67.96 80.85 -59.81
N GLU A 364 -67.97 80.38 -61.07
CA GLU A 364 -67.64 78.98 -61.39
C GLU A 364 -66.17 78.66 -61.13
N GLU A 365 -65.26 79.54 -61.52
CA GLU A 365 -63.83 79.41 -61.25
C GLU A 365 -63.56 79.41 -59.73
N LYS A 366 -64.23 80.28 -58.97
CA LYS A 366 -64.16 80.29 -57.50
C LYS A 366 -64.69 79.00 -56.88
N LYS A 367 -65.72 78.35 -57.45
CA LYS A 367 -66.17 77.03 -57.01
C LYS A 367 -65.13 75.94 -57.31
N ARG A 368 -64.53 75.95 -58.50
CA ARG A 368 -63.44 75.02 -58.86
C ARG A 368 -62.23 75.18 -57.95
N LEU A 369 -61.77 76.42 -57.73
CA LEU A 369 -60.67 76.72 -56.82
C LEU A 369 -60.97 76.33 -55.36
N ARG A 370 -62.23 76.41 -54.91
CA ARG A 370 -62.63 75.89 -53.58
C ARG A 370 -62.54 74.37 -53.52
N ALA A 371 -63.01 73.67 -54.54
CA ALA A 371 -62.91 72.21 -54.62
C ALA A 371 -61.45 71.74 -54.71
N ASP A 372 -60.61 72.41 -55.50
CA ASP A 372 -59.18 72.11 -55.61
C ASP A 372 -58.44 72.43 -54.31
N LYS A 373 -58.78 73.54 -53.63
CA LYS A 373 -58.24 73.86 -52.30
C LYS A 373 -58.60 72.80 -51.26
N GLU A 374 -59.82 72.28 -51.27
CA GLU A 374 -60.24 71.20 -50.37
C GLU A 374 -59.53 69.88 -50.70
N ARG A 375 -59.37 69.55 -51.98
CA ARG A 375 -58.59 68.39 -52.44
C ARG A 375 -57.12 68.49 -52.04
N LEU A 376 -56.46 69.61 -52.32
CA LEU A 376 -55.07 69.85 -51.91
C LEU A 376 -54.94 69.83 -50.38
N SER A 377 -55.87 70.42 -49.64
CA SER A 377 -55.85 70.37 -48.18
C SER A 377 -55.99 68.94 -47.64
N ALA A 378 -56.84 68.10 -48.27
CA ALA A 378 -57.00 66.70 -47.92
C ALA A 378 -55.73 65.88 -48.25
N GLU A 379 -55.13 66.10 -49.43
CA GLU A 379 -53.86 65.46 -49.82
C GLU A 379 -52.71 65.85 -48.89
N GLN A 380 -52.60 67.13 -48.54
CA GLN A 380 -51.58 67.63 -47.63
C GLN A 380 -51.77 67.06 -46.21
N LYS A 381 -53.01 66.95 -45.72
CA LYS A 381 -53.32 66.26 -44.45
C LYS A 381 -52.95 64.77 -44.51
N ALA A 382 -53.23 64.08 -45.62
CA ALA A 382 -52.87 62.68 -45.82
C ALA A 382 -51.35 62.48 -45.91
N GLN A 383 -50.61 63.40 -46.52
CA GLN A 383 -49.15 63.38 -46.59
C GLN A 383 -48.52 63.63 -45.22
N VAL A 384 -49.02 64.61 -44.47
CA VAL A 384 -48.60 64.87 -43.08
C VAL A 384 -48.89 63.66 -42.19
N ALA A 385 -50.05 63.01 -42.34
CA ALA A 385 -50.38 61.79 -41.61
C ALA A 385 -49.41 60.65 -41.94
N ARG A 386 -49.06 60.45 -43.22
CA ARG A 386 -48.06 59.47 -43.66
C ARG A 386 -46.66 59.75 -43.10
N HIS A 387 -46.22 61.02 -43.12
CA HIS A 387 -44.94 61.40 -42.52
C HIS A 387 -44.90 61.18 -41.00
N ARG A 388 -45.97 61.55 -40.29
CA ARG A 388 -46.08 61.28 -38.85
C ARG A 388 -46.01 59.78 -38.54
N PHE A 389 -46.71 58.96 -39.33
CA PHE A 389 -46.67 57.50 -39.18
C PHE A 389 -45.27 56.92 -39.41
N ASN A 390 -44.56 57.36 -40.46
CA ASN A 390 -43.18 56.92 -40.72
C ASN A 390 -42.20 57.33 -39.61
N ILE A 391 -42.34 58.53 -39.05
CA ILE A 391 -41.53 58.99 -37.90
C ILE A 391 -41.78 58.10 -36.67
N ILE A 392 -43.04 57.74 -36.40
CA ILE A 392 -43.40 56.82 -35.31
C ILE A 392 -42.76 55.44 -35.54
N ILE A 393 -42.84 54.88 -36.74
CA ILE A 393 -42.18 53.60 -37.05
C ILE A 393 -40.66 53.71 -36.88
N ALA A 394 -40.03 54.74 -37.44
CA ALA A 394 -38.58 54.92 -37.34
C ALA A 394 -38.12 55.06 -35.87
N SER A 395 -38.86 55.81 -35.05
CA SER A 395 -38.56 55.94 -33.62
C SER A 395 -38.77 54.62 -32.85
N LEU A 396 -39.79 53.83 -33.17
CA LEU A 396 -40.00 52.50 -32.59
C LEU A 396 -38.90 51.51 -32.99
N VAL A 397 -38.47 51.51 -34.24
CA VAL A 397 -37.36 50.67 -34.73
C VAL A 397 -36.04 51.08 -34.06
N SER A 398 -35.77 52.38 -33.95
CA SER A 398 -34.57 52.89 -33.29
C SER A 398 -34.56 52.55 -31.79
N LEU A 399 -35.71 52.65 -31.12
CA LEU A 399 -35.88 52.22 -29.72
C LEU A 399 -35.65 50.71 -29.57
N LEU A 400 -36.19 49.89 -30.48
CA LEU A 400 -35.98 48.45 -30.48
C LEU A 400 -34.49 48.09 -30.65
N LEU A 401 -33.79 48.74 -31.58
CA LEU A 401 -32.36 48.55 -31.79
C LEU A 401 -31.55 48.96 -30.55
N LEU A 402 -31.93 50.04 -29.89
CA LEU A 402 -31.27 50.50 -28.66
C LEU A 402 -31.48 49.52 -27.50
N ILE A 403 -32.69 48.96 -27.36
CA ILE A 403 -32.98 47.89 -26.40
C ILE A 403 -32.15 46.64 -26.70
N LEU A 404 -32.07 46.22 -27.97
CA LEU A 404 -31.26 45.06 -28.37
C LEU A 404 -29.77 45.29 -28.10
N LEU A 405 -29.25 46.49 -28.39
CA LEU A 405 -27.87 46.87 -28.07
C LEU A 405 -27.62 46.82 -26.55
N LEU A 406 -28.55 47.34 -25.74
CA LEU A 406 -28.46 47.31 -24.29
C LEU A 406 -28.44 45.87 -23.76
N VAL A 407 -29.36 45.02 -24.25
CA VAL A 407 -29.41 43.59 -23.91
C VAL A 407 -28.11 42.89 -24.31
N PHE A 408 -27.59 43.17 -25.51
CA PHE A 408 -26.32 42.63 -25.98
C PHE A 408 -25.16 43.01 -25.05
N ILE A 409 -25.02 44.30 -24.70
CA ILE A 409 -23.97 44.80 -23.79
C ILE A 409 -24.09 44.16 -22.40
N LEU A 410 -25.30 44.10 -21.83
CA LEU A 410 -25.56 43.49 -20.53
C LEU A 410 -25.28 41.98 -20.55
N SER A 411 -25.67 41.27 -21.60
CA SER A 411 -25.39 39.85 -21.76
C SER A 411 -23.89 39.58 -21.84
N ASN A 412 -23.14 40.41 -22.59
CA ASN A 412 -21.70 40.27 -22.74
C ASN A 412 -20.96 40.57 -21.43
N ARG A 413 -21.41 41.58 -20.67
CA ARG A 413 -20.90 41.85 -19.31
C ARG A 413 -21.14 40.66 -18.38
N ARG A 414 -22.36 40.09 -18.37
CA ARG A 414 -22.68 38.90 -17.57
C ARG A 414 -21.83 37.70 -17.97
N ARG A 415 -21.64 37.47 -19.27
CA ARG A 415 -20.82 36.38 -19.81
C ARG A 415 -19.36 36.50 -19.39
N LYS A 416 -18.74 37.69 -19.50
CA LYS A 416 -17.37 37.93 -19.04
C LYS A 416 -17.21 37.67 -17.54
N ASN A 417 -18.16 38.13 -16.71
CA ASN A 417 -18.12 37.88 -15.27
C ASN A 417 -18.26 36.39 -14.93
N MET A 418 -19.10 35.66 -15.67
CA MET A 418 -19.28 34.22 -15.48
C MET A 418 -18.01 33.46 -15.86
N ILE A 419 -17.36 33.80 -16.97
CA ILE A 419 -16.07 33.20 -17.39
C ILE A 419 -14.99 33.45 -16.34
N ARG A 420 -14.89 34.67 -15.80
CA ARG A 420 -13.93 34.99 -14.72
C ARG A 420 -14.16 34.13 -13.47
N LYS A 421 -15.41 34.00 -13.02
CA LYS A 421 -15.77 33.12 -11.89
C LYS A 421 -15.45 31.66 -12.19
N LEU A 422 -15.75 31.18 -13.40
CA LEU A 422 -15.46 29.82 -13.82
C LEU A 422 -13.95 29.52 -13.80
N ASN A 423 -13.14 30.44 -14.33
CA ASN A 423 -11.69 30.31 -14.35
C ASN A 423 -11.09 30.33 -12.94
N ALA A 424 -11.58 31.20 -12.06
CA ALA A 424 -11.15 31.23 -10.65
C ALA A 424 -11.45 29.90 -9.95
N VAL A 425 -12.65 29.35 -10.15
CA VAL A 425 -13.03 28.02 -9.60
C VAL A 425 -12.17 26.92 -10.20
N ASN A 426 -11.88 26.93 -11.50
CA ASN A 426 -11.02 25.93 -12.13
C ASN A 426 -9.57 25.97 -11.60
N ILE A 427 -9.02 27.17 -11.38
CA ILE A 427 -7.69 27.32 -10.78
C ILE A 427 -7.69 26.73 -9.36
N GLN A 428 -8.70 27.07 -8.55
CA GLN A 428 -8.84 26.54 -7.19
C GLN A 428 -9.03 25.01 -7.18
N LEU A 429 -9.80 24.47 -8.12
CA LEU A 429 -10.00 23.03 -8.28
C LEU A 429 -8.69 22.32 -8.64
N THR A 430 -7.89 22.92 -9.53
CA THR A 430 -6.60 22.37 -9.96
C THR A 430 -5.60 22.37 -8.81
N GLN A 431 -5.54 23.45 -8.02
CA GLN A 431 -4.72 23.52 -6.80
C GLN A 431 -5.15 22.49 -5.77
N SER A 432 -6.45 22.37 -5.49
CA SER A 432 -6.97 21.38 -4.55
C SER A 432 -6.70 19.95 -5.01
N LYS A 433 -6.79 19.68 -6.31
CA LYS A 433 -6.45 18.38 -6.88
C LYS A 433 -4.96 18.04 -6.68
N GLY A 434 -4.06 18.98 -6.96
CA GLY A 434 -2.63 18.79 -6.73
C GLY A 434 -2.28 18.53 -5.25
N GLN A 435 -2.93 19.25 -4.32
CA GLN A 435 -2.76 19.00 -2.87
C GLN A 435 -3.24 17.61 -2.46
N ILE A 436 -4.37 17.15 -3.00
CA ILE A 436 -4.90 15.80 -2.72
C ILE A 436 -3.96 14.72 -3.27
N GLU A 437 -3.40 14.93 -4.47
CA GLU A 437 -2.42 14.00 -5.07
C GLU A 437 -1.15 13.90 -4.22
N GLN A 438 -0.58 15.03 -3.80
CA GLN A 438 0.58 15.05 -2.89
C GLN A 438 0.28 14.36 -1.55
N GLN A 439 -0.89 14.60 -0.97
CA GLN A 439 -1.31 13.93 0.27
C GLN A 439 -1.49 12.42 0.07
N ASN A 440 -2.03 11.99 -1.06
CA ASN A 440 -2.20 10.57 -1.37
C ASN A 440 -0.85 9.87 -1.53
N GLU A 441 0.13 10.48 -2.20
CA GLU A 441 1.49 9.92 -2.32
C GLU A 441 2.19 9.81 -0.96
N ALA A 442 2.07 10.84 -0.10
CA ALA A 442 2.61 10.79 1.25
C ALA A 442 1.93 9.68 2.08
N LEU A 443 0.61 9.54 1.97
CA LEU A 443 -0.14 8.50 2.66
C LEU A 443 0.26 7.09 2.18
N GLN A 444 0.45 6.91 0.87
CA GLN A 444 0.92 5.64 0.30
C GLN A 444 2.31 5.26 0.82
N ARG A 445 3.26 6.23 0.85
CA ARG A 445 4.59 6.01 1.43
C ARG A 445 4.51 5.56 2.89
N ASN A 446 3.71 6.26 3.70
CA ASN A 446 3.53 5.92 5.11
C ASN A 446 2.87 4.54 5.31
N ILE A 447 1.94 4.14 4.45
CA ILE A 447 1.31 2.82 4.51
C ILE A 447 2.34 1.72 4.26
N VAL A 448 3.19 1.88 3.23
CA VAL A 448 4.25 0.90 2.90
C VAL A 448 5.26 0.82 4.04
N GLU A 449 5.67 1.94 4.61
CA GLU A 449 6.62 1.98 5.73
C GLU A 449 6.03 1.30 6.99
N LEU A 450 4.76 1.56 7.30
CA LEU A 450 4.06 0.89 8.41
C LEU A 450 3.85 -0.60 8.20
N GLN A 451 3.65 -1.05 6.95
CA GLN A 451 3.59 -2.47 6.60
C GLN A 451 4.94 -3.13 6.83
N LYS A 452 6.02 -2.55 6.30
CA LYS A 452 7.38 -3.05 6.47
C LYS A 452 7.78 -3.12 7.94
N LYS A 453 7.45 -2.10 8.73
CA LYS A 453 7.70 -2.09 10.18
C LYS A 453 6.96 -3.22 10.91
N LYS A 454 5.69 -3.47 10.58
CA LYS A 454 4.91 -4.57 11.19
C LYS A 454 5.43 -5.95 10.81
N GLU A 455 5.83 -6.13 9.56
CA GLU A 455 6.44 -7.38 9.11
C GLU A 455 7.74 -7.66 9.85
N LEU A 456 8.57 -6.61 10.02
CA LEU A 456 9.80 -6.70 10.79
C LEU A 456 9.53 -7.01 12.27
N GLU A 457 8.56 -6.35 12.90
CA GLU A 457 8.16 -6.64 14.28
C GLU A 457 7.63 -8.07 14.46
N ALA A 458 6.86 -8.58 13.49
CA ALA A 458 6.36 -9.94 13.52
C ALA A 458 7.49 -10.98 13.32
N ALA A 459 8.43 -10.71 12.43
CA ALA A 459 9.61 -11.54 12.22
C ALA A 459 10.49 -11.57 13.47
N ASN A 460 10.76 -10.41 14.08
CA ASN A 460 11.54 -10.30 15.31
C ASN A 460 10.89 -11.06 16.47
N ARG A 461 9.57 -10.99 16.64
CA ARG A 461 8.86 -11.77 17.68
C ARG A 461 8.99 -13.27 17.45
N LYS A 462 8.82 -13.75 16.21
CA LYS A 462 9.01 -15.16 15.89
C LYS A 462 10.44 -15.62 16.15
N LEU A 463 11.42 -14.78 15.81
CA LEU A 463 12.83 -15.05 16.08
C LEU A 463 13.09 -15.14 17.59
N GLU A 464 12.53 -14.22 18.38
CA GLU A 464 12.68 -14.20 19.83
C GLU A 464 12.02 -15.42 20.50
N GLU A 465 10.83 -15.82 20.04
CA GLU A 465 10.16 -17.05 20.50
C GLU A 465 10.94 -18.31 20.14
N ALA A 466 11.47 -18.39 18.91
CA ALA A 466 12.32 -19.50 18.48
C ALA A 466 13.59 -19.59 19.31
N ASN A 467 14.28 -18.46 19.56
CA ASN A 467 15.47 -18.41 20.40
C ASN A 467 15.18 -18.83 21.85
N LYS A 468 14.07 -18.36 22.44
CA LYS A 468 13.67 -18.79 23.80
C LYS A 468 13.40 -20.29 23.86
N LYS A 469 12.74 -20.85 22.85
CA LYS A 469 12.47 -22.29 22.79
C LYS A 469 13.76 -23.10 22.61
N LEU A 470 14.69 -22.60 21.81
CA LEU A 470 15.98 -23.23 21.58
C LEU A 470 16.84 -23.21 22.86
N ASP A 471 16.89 -22.09 23.58
CA ASP A 471 17.55 -21.97 24.88
C ASP A 471 16.94 -22.91 25.95
N GLN A 472 15.60 -23.00 25.99
CA GLN A 472 14.91 -23.95 26.88
C GLN A 472 15.24 -25.42 26.55
N LEU A 473 15.25 -25.78 25.26
CA LEU A 473 15.62 -27.13 24.80
C LEU A 473 17.08 -27.45 25.13
N GLN A 474 17.98 -26.48 24.96
CA GLN A 474 19.40 -26.62 25.28
C GLN A 474 19.57 -26.87 26.78
N LYS A 475 19.01 -26.01 27.64
CA LYS A 475 19.06 -26.19 29.11
C LYS A 475 18.44 -27.52 29.57
N TYR A 476 17.38 -27.96 28.91
CA TYR A 476 16.76 -29.25 29.21
C TYR A 476 17.69 -30.43 28.84
N LYS A 477 18.32 -30.37 27.66
CA LYS A 477 19.30 -31.36 27.20
C LYS A 477 20.49 -31.44 28.14
N ASP A 478 21.04 -30.31 28.57
CA ASP A 478 22.19 -30.25 29.48
C ASP A 478 21.82 -30.82 30.86
N LYS A 479 20.66 -30.43 31.40
CA LYS A 479 20.15 -30.96 32.68
C LYS A 479 19.91 -32.48 32.63
N LEU A 480 19.31 -32.97 31.55
CA LEU A 480 19.03 -34.39 31.36
C LEU A 480 20.33 -35.21 31.25
N THR A 481 21.31 -34.68 30.51
CA THR A 481 22.62 -35.33 30.35
C THR A 481 23.37 -35.41 31.69
N ASN A 482 23.44 -34.31 32.43
CA ASN A 482 24.11 -34.27 33.74
C ASN A 482 23.45 -35.22 34.76
N MET A 483 22.12 -35.30 34.74
CA MET A 483 21.36 -36.22 35.60
C MET A 483 21.65 -37.69 35.25
N ILE A 484 21.60 -38.06 33.96
CA ILE A 484 21.88 -39.43 33.50
C ILE A 484 23.30 -39.85 33.91
N VAL A 485 24.29 -38.96 33.75
CA VAL A 485 25.66 -39.24 34.16
C VAL A 485 25.75 -39.51 35.67
N HIS A 486 25.17 -38.64 36.49
CA HIS A 486 25.20 -38.79 37.95
C HIS A 486 24.58 -40.12 38.38
N ASP A 487 23.44 -40.48 37.78
CA ASP A 487 22.69 -41.68 38.12
C ASP A 487 23.34 -42.96 37.57
N LEU A 488 24.19 -42.87 36.54
CA LEU A 488 25.01 -43.98 36.04
C LEU A 488 26.30 -44.18 36.85
N LYS A 489 26.88 -43.12 37.42
CA LYS A 489 28.14 -43.18 38.19
C LYS A 489 28.01 -44.05 39.45
N ASN A 490 26.88 -43.94 40.15
CA ASN A 490 26.63 -44.66 41.40
C ASN A 490 26.52 -46.19 41.24
N PRO A 491 25.65 -46.74 40.37
CA PRO A 491 25.57 -48.18 40.16
C PRO A 491 26.86 -48.75 39.56
N LEU A 492 27.56 -47.99 38.71
CA LEU A 492 28.85 -48.39 38.16
C LEU A 492 29.94 -48.49 39.22
N GLY A 493 29.96 -47.56 40.19
CA GLY A 493 30.85 -47.61 41.34
C GLY A 493 30.69 -48.89 42.15
N ALA A 494 29.46 -49.35 42.37
CA ALA A 494 29.18 -50.61 43.04
C ALA A 494 29.69 -51.83 42.25
N VAL A 495 29.49 -51.86 40.92
CA VAL A 495 30.03 -52.92 40.07
C VAL A 495 31.56 -52.95 40.11
N LEU A 496 32.22 -51.79 40.09
CA LEU A 496 33.68 -51.68 40.19
C LEU A 496 34.23 -52.23 41.51
N VAL A 497 33.64 -51.83 42.63
CA VAL A 497 34.08 -52.27 43.96
C VAL A 497 33.85 -53.77 44.13
N ASN A 498 32.65 -54.25 43.82
CA ASN A 498 32.29 -55.66 44.01
C ASN A 498 33.08 -56.58 43.07
N SER A 499 33.27 -56.21 41.81
CA SER A 499 34.06 -57.02 40.87
C SER A 499 35.53 -57.13 41.29
N LYS A 500 36.13 -56.05 41.82
CA LYS A 500 37.51 -56.06 42.31
C LYS A 500 37.65 -56.86 43.60
N MET A 501 36.77 -56.61 44.57
CA MET A 501 36.78 -57.27 45.88
C MET A 501 36.60 -58.78 45.75
N GLU A 502 35.63 -59.21 44.92
CA GLU A 502 35.45 -60.62 44.64
C GLU A 502 36.63 -61.18 43.83
N ALA A 503 37.19 -60.49 42.83
CA ALA A 503 38.36 -61.01 42.10
C ALA A 503 39.60 -61.25 42.98
N THR A 504 39.71 -60.58 44.13
CA THR A 504 40.80 -60.73 45.10
C THR A 504 40.58 -61.84 46.15
N ASN A 505 39.40 -62.46 46.21
CA ASN A 505 39.14 -63.58 47.13
C ASN A 505 39.93 -64.84 46.71
N TYR A 506 40.68 -65.42 47.65
CA TYR A 506 41.63 -66.52 47.39
C TYR A 506 40.98 -67.85 46.99
N ASN A 507 39.66 -68.01 47.18
CA ASN A 507 38.96 -69.30 47.10
C ASN A 507 37.99 -69.43 45.91
N ILE A 508 38.24 -68.71 44.81
CA ILE A 508 37.31 -68.65 43.66
C ILE A 508 37.88 -69.38 42.45
N ASN A 509 36.99 -70.07 41.72
CA ASN A 509 37.31 -70.72 40.46
C ASN A 509 38.04 -69.74 39.49
N PRO A 510 39.19 -70.13 38.89
CA PRO A 510 39.96 -69.30 37.96
C PRO A 510 39.15 -68.73 36.78
N LYS A 511 38.15 -69.47 36.28
CA LYS A 511 37.26 -68.99 35.21
C LYS A 511 36.36 -67.85 35.68
N ILE A 512 35.91 -67.89 36.94
CA ILE A 512 35.10 -66.83 37.55
C ILE A 512 35.98 -65.61 37.85
N LYS A 513 37.20 -65.81 38.37
CA LYS A 513 38.17 -64.74 38.59
C LYS A 513 38.47 -63.97 37.31
N LYS A 514 38.70 -64.67 36.19
CA LYS A 514 38.88 -64.04 34.87
C LYS A 514 37.66 -63.21 34.45
N ARG A 515 36.43 -63.76 34.60
CA ARG A 515 35.20 -63.01 34.29
C ARG A 515 35.01 -61.78 35.17
N LEU A 516 35.35 -61.85 36.45
CA LEU A 516 35.29 -60.70 37.37
C LEU A 516 36.31 -59.62 36.99
N GLN A 517 37.52 -60.01 36.57
CA GLN A 517 38.51 -59.10 36.01
C GLN A 517 38.02 -58.44 34.72
N ASP A 518 37.38 -59.21 33.82
CA ASP A 518 36.79 -58.68 32.58
C ASP A 518 35.67 -57.66 32.88
N ILE A 519 34.78 -57.98 33.84
CA ILE A 519 33.73 -57.07 34.32
C ILE A 519 34.35 -55.79 34.90
N HIS A 520 35.37 -55.92 35.76
CA HIS A 520 36.05 -54.78 36.37
C HIS A 520 36.68 -53.87 35.32
N GLN A 521 37.35 -54.44 34.32
CA GLN A 521 37.93 -53.70 33.21
C GLN A 521 36.86 -53.00 32.37
N ALA A 522 35.77 -53.69 32.02
CA ALA A 522 34.66 -53.11 31.27
C ALA A 522 34.01 -51.95 32.03
N SER A 523 33.76 -52.11 33.33
CA SER A 523 33.20 -51.06 34.18
C SER A 523 34.16 -49.87 34.34
N THR A 524 35.46 -50.10 34.35
CA THR A 524 36.46 -49.02 34.39
C THR A 524 36.44 -48.20 33.11
N ARG A 525 36.30 -48.86 31.95
CA ARG A 525 36.13 -48.17 30.66
C ARG A 525 34.86 -47.33 30.62
N ILE A 526 33.74 -47.85 31.10
CA ILE A 526 32.47 -47.10 31.17
C ILE A 526 32.63 -45.86 32.07
N LYS A 527 33.36 -45.97 33.19
CA LYS A 527 33.59 -44.84 34.10
C LYS A 527 34.34 -43.71 33.39
N VAL A 528 35.38 -44.07 32.62
CA VAL A 528 36.13 -43.12 31.80
C VAL A 528 35.25 -42.46 30.76
N TYR A 529 34.36 -43.19 30.07
CA TYR A 529 33.43 -42.58 29.10
C TYR A 529 32.45 -41.60 29.74
N ILE A 530 31.98 -41.90 30.94
CA ILE A 530 31.10 -41.01 31.71
C ILE A 530 31.86 -39.73 32.10
N GLU A 531 33.12 -39.85 32.52
CA GLU A 531 33.98 -38.72 32.85
C GLU A 531 34.33 -37.87 31.62
N ASP A 532 34.65 -38.49 30.48
CA ASP A 532 34.88 -37.81 29.20
C ASP A 532 33.63 -37.05 28.75
N MET A 533 32.44 -37.67 28.90
CA MET A 533 31.15 -37.05 28.58
C MET A 533 30.85 -35.84 29.48
N LEU A 534 31.14 -35.92 30.79
CA LEU A 534 31.02 -34.78 31.70
C LEU A 534 31.94 -33.64 31.31
N ALA A 535 33.20 -33.93 31.01
CA ALA A 535 34.16 -32.91 30.61
C ALA A 535 33.68 -32.16 29.36
N ILE A 536 33.18 -32.89 28.35
CA ILE A 536 32.60 -32.30 27.13
C ILE A 536 31.38 -31.42 27.45
N GLN A 537 30.52 -31.84 28.38
CA GLN A 537 29.37 -31.06 28.82
C GLN A 537 29.77 -29.80 29.61
N THR A 538 30.79 -29.90 30.46
CA THR A 538 31.33 -28.74 31.19
C THR A 538 31.91 -27.72 30.22
N TYR A 539 32.69 -28.17 29.23
CA TYR A 539 33.24 -27.32 28.17
C TYR A 539 32.16 -26.60 27.34
N ALA A 540 31.10 -27.31 26.97
CA ALA A 540 30.01 -26.74 26.19
C ALA A 540 29.25 -25.62 26.94
N ASN A 541 29.26 -25.64 28.27
CA ASN A 541 28.55 -24.71 29.12
C ASN A 541 29.45 -23.62 29.75
N SER A 542 30.76 -23.85 29.84
CA SER A 542 31.74 -22.97 30.50
C SER A 542 33.19 -23.39 30.17
N GLU A 543 34.19 -22.53 30.38
CA GLU A 543 35.60 -22.95 30.25
C GLU A 543 35.96 -24.06 31.26
N LEU A 544 36.69 -25.07 30.81
CA LEU A 544 37.23 -26.13 31.68
C LEU A 544 38.30 -25.52 32.59
N PRO A 545 38.18 -25.63 33.93
CA PRO A 545 39.24 -25.18 34.84
C PRO A 545 40.44 -26.12 34.73
N LEU A 546 41.51 -25.65 34.07
CA LEU A 546 42.75 -26.41 33.86
C LEU A 546 43.76 -26.17 34.97
N GLN A 547 44.42 -27.24 35.42
CA GLN A 547 45.58 -27.20 36.33
C GLN A 547 46.87 -27.32 35.51
N LEU A 548 47.30 -26.19 34.93
CA LEU A 548 48.48 -26.16 34.07
C LEU A 548 49.78 -26.26 34.87
N ALA A 549 50.56 -27.32 34.63
CA ALA A 549 51.88 -27.54 35.21
C ALA A 549 52.91 -27.95 34.14
N ALA A 550 54.19 -27.84 34.47
CA ALA A 550 55.27 -28.29 33.59
C ALA A 550 55.37 -29.82 33.60
N HIS A 551 55.24 -30.43 32.43
CA HIS A 551 55.30 -31.87 32.27
C HIS A 551 56.19 -32.27 31.10
N GLN A 552 56.95 -33.34 31.29
CA GLN A 552 57.80 -33.93 30.26
C GLN A 552 56.93 -34.70 29.25
N MET A 553 57.00 -34.34 27.97
CA MET A 553 56.16 -34.97 26.94
C MET A 553 56.49 -36.45 26.74
N PHE A 554 57.79 -36.79 26.69
CA PHE A 554 58.25 -38.16 26.53
C PHE A 554 57.66 -39.10 27.58
N ALA A 555 57.73 -38.70 28.86
CA ALA A 555 57.16 -39.48 29.97
C ALA A 555 55.63 -39.60 29.88
N GLY A 556 54.94 -38.53 29.47
CA GLY A 556 53.49 -38.55 29.26
C GLY A 556 53.05 -39.59 28.23
N ILE A 557 53.77 -39.69 27.11
CA ILE A 557 53.48 -40.68 26.05
C ILE A 557 53.89 -42.09 26.48
N GLN A 558 55.03 -42.23 27.16
CA GLN A 558 55.46 -43.52 27.67
C GLN A 558 54.43 -44.11 28.64
N ASN A 559 53.80 -43.27 29.46
CA ASN A 559 52.69 -43.68 30.31
C ASN A 559 51.50 -44.20 29.50
N ALA A 560 51.08 -43.50 28.43
CA ALA A 560 50.00 -43.95 27.55
C ALA A 560 50.34 -45.28 26.84
N VAL A 561 51.59 -45.44 26.37
CA VAL A 561 52.10 -46.68 25.78
C VAL A 561 52.06 -47.82 26.79
N ASN A 562 52.45 -47.57 28.04
CA ASN A 562 52.41 -48.58 29.10
C ASN A 562 50.97 -49.02 29.43
N ILE A 563 50.02 -48.08 29.48
CA ILE A 563 48.59 -48.38 29.71
C ILE A 563 48.02 -49.28 28.59
N LEU A 564 48.41 -49.03 27.33
CA LEU A 564 47.89 -49.74 26.16
C LEU A 564 48.80 -50.90 25.68
N ARG A 565 49.83 -51.26 26.46
CA ARG A 565 50.87 -52.24 26.09
C ARG A 565 50.29 -53.58 25.65
N SER A 566 49.26 -54.08 26.34
CA SER A 566 48.61 -55.35 26.02
C SER A 566 48.00 -55.34 24.61
N ALA A 567 47.31 -54.26 24.24
CA ALA A 567 46.68 -54.10 22.93
C ALA A 567 47.71 -53.90 21.81
N ILE A 568 48.80 -53.19 22.10
CA ILE A 568 49.94 -53.00 21.18
C ILE A 568 50.57 -54.36 20.87
N ARG A 569 50.82 -55.19 21.91
CA ARG A 569 51.39 -56.53 21.77
C ARG A 569 50.47 -57.48 21.03
N GLU A 570 49.16 -57.45 21.33
CA GLU A 570 48.16 -58.31 20.66
C GLU A 570 48.16 -58.11 19.13
N LYS A 571 48.30 -56.86 18.67
CA LYS A 571 48.42 -56.54 17.24
C LYS A 571 49.87 -56.51 16.73
N SER A 572 50.87 -56.78 17.56
CA SER A 572 52.29 -56.70 17.20
C SER A 572 52.66 -55.36 16.54
N ILE A 573 52.12 -54.25 17.04
CA ILE A 573 52.37 -52.91 16.49
C ILE A 573 53.74 -52.39 16.95
N VAL A 574 54.50 -51.82 16.01
CA VAL A 574 55.77 -51.12 16.30
C VAL A 574 55.48 -49.71 16.80
N ILE A 575 55.98 -49.37 17.99
CA ILE A 575 55.87 -48.03 18.58
C ILE A 575 57.21 -47.34 18.51
N GLU A 576 57.27 -46.16 17.90
CA GLU A 576 58.44 -45.28 17.90
C GLU A 576 58.12 -43.97 18.61
N ASN A 577 58.74 -43.75 19.77
CA ASN A 577 58.64 -42.49 20.50
C ASN A 577 59.87 -41.63 20.20
N ASN A 578 59.81 -40.84 19.13
CA ASN A 578 60.91 -39.99 18.67
C ASN A 578 60.89 -38.59 19.32
N ILE A 579 60.19 -38.44 20.45
CA ILE A 579 60.12 -37.18 21.17
C ILE A 579 61.36 -37.02 22.05
N PRO A 580 62.10 -35.91 21.94
CA PRO A 580 63.27 -35.71 22.80
C PRO A 580 62.89 -35.58 24.28
N THR A 581 63.68 -36.17 25.16
CA THR A 581 63.40 -36.22 26.61
C THR A 581 63.40 -34.85 27.28
N GLU A 582 64.09 -33.88 26.70
CA GLU A 582 64.22 -32.52 27.17
C GLU A 582 63.01 -31.63 26.85
N TYR A 583 61.97 -32.16 26.20
CA TYR A 583 60.80 -31.40 25.79
C TYR A 583 59.77 -31.35 26.93
N TYR A 584 59.65 -30.17 27.55
CA TYR A 584 58.65 -29.87 28.57
C TYR A 584 57.59 -28.92 28.03
N ALA A 585 56.32 -29.26 28.26
CA ALA A 585 55.18 -28.43 27.90
C ALA A 585 54.36 -28.10 29.15
N LYS A 586 53.69 -26.94 29.12
CA LYS A 586 52.78 -26.48 30.17
C LYS A 586 51.36 -26.92 29.83
N TYR A 587 50.88 -27.96 30.51
CA TYR A 587 49.54 -28.51 30.29
C TYR A 587 48.96 -29.14 31.55
N ASP A 588 47.67 -29.51 31.52
CA ASP A 588 47.04 -30.32 32.55
C ASP A 588 47.23 -31.80 32.22
N SER A 589 48.03 -32.49 33.04
CA SER A 589 48.39 -33.90 32.80
C SER A 589 47.22 -34.86 32.73
N LYS A 590 46.11 -34.57 33.43
CA LYS A 590 44.91 -35.41 33.39
C LYS A 590 44.26 -35.36 32.00
N TYR A 591 44.08 -34.17 31.45
CA TYR A 591 43.40 -34.01 30.16
C TYR A 591 44.30 -34.39 28.99
N ILE A 592 45.54 -33.92 28.94
CA ILE A 592 46.46 -34.24 27.84
C ILE A 592 46.94 -35.70 27.89
N GLY A 593 47.13 -36.29 29.07
CA GLY A 593 47.40 -37.73 29.19
C GLY A 593 46.28 -38.55 28.56
N ARG A 594 45.03 -38.15 28.80
CA ARG A 594 43.85 -38.75 28.16
C ARG A 594 43.79 -38.50 26.65
N VAL A 595 44.26 -37.35 26.17
CA VAL A 595 44.44 -37.10 24.73
C VAL A 595 45.42 -38.11 24.12
N TYR A 596 46.58 -38.33 24.75
CA TYR A 596 47.55 -39.32 24.27
C TYR A 596 46.97 -40.73 24.22
N GLU A 597 46.26 -41.15 25.27
CA GLU A 597 45.59 -42.45 25.31
C GLU A 597 44.54 -42.60 24.21
N ASN A 598 43.69 -41.60 23.99
CA ASN A 598 42.62 -41.66 22.99
C ASN A 598 43.18 -41.68 21.56
N LEU A 599 44.21 -40.87 21.28
CA LEU A 599 44.84 -40.87 19.97
C LEU A 599 45.61 -42.18 19.72
N LEU A 600 46.37 -42.68 20.70
CA LEU A 600 47.08 -43.96 20.60
C LEU A 600 46.10 -45.14 20.48
N SER A 601 45.01 -45.15 21.24
CA SER A 601 43.98 -46.19 21.14
C SER A 601 43.33 -46.20 19.75
N ASN A 602 43.05 -45.03 19.17
CA ASN A 602 42.54 -44.94 17.79
C ASN A 602 43.59 -45.45 16.79
N ALA A 603 44.84 -45.04 16.92
CA ALA A 603 45.94 -45.50 16.07
C ALA A 603 46.07 -47.04 16.12
N ILE A 604 46.06 -47.64 17.32
CA ILE A 604 46.08 -49.11 17.50
C ILE A 604 44.86 -49.77 16.84
N LYS A 605 43.67 -49.19 17.01
CA LYS A 605 42.43 -49.76 16.46
C LYS A 605 42.48 -49.84 14.93
N TYR A 606 42.96 -48.79 14.26
CA TYR A 606 42.89 -48.64 12.81
C TYR A 606 44.19 -49.00 12.06
N THR A 607 45.26 -49.31 12.80
CA THR A 607 46.47 -49.93 12.24
C THR A 607 46.30 -51.44 12.16
N ASP A 608 46.71 -52.00 11.02
CA ASP A 608 46.73 -53.44 10.80
C ASP A 608 47.82 -54.12 11.66
N PRO A 609 47.67 -55.42 11.98
CA PRO A 609 48.69 -56.14 12.75
C PRO A 609 50.08 -56.06 12.09
N GLY A 610 51.11 -55.80 12.88
CA GLY A 610 52.49 -55.58 12.38
C GLY A 610 52.77 -54.16 11.85
N GLY A 611 51.77 -53.27 11.84
CA GLY A 611 51.95 -51.87 11.43
C GLY A 611 52.72 -51.02 12.45
N LYS A 612 52.86 -49.72 12.16
CA LYS A 612 53.71 -48.79 12.90
C LYS A 612 52.94 -47.55 13.36
N ILE A 613 53.23 -47.11 14.59
CA ILE A 613 52.77 -45.84 15.14
C ILE A 613 53.98 -45.05 15.63
N MET A 614 54.08 -43.80 15.22
CA MET A 614 55.20 -42.91 15.50
C MET A 614 54.72 -41.65 16.22
N PHE A 615 55.43 -41.27 17.28
CA PHE A 615 55.26 -40.01 17.98
C PHE A 615 56.43 -39.09 17.66
N SER A 616 56.15 -37.83 17.33
CA SER A 616 57.17 -36.80 17.10
C SER A 616 56.78 -35.49 17.78
N ALA A 617 57.79 -34.67 18.04
CA ALA A 617 57.62 -33.31 18.52
C ALA A 617 58.63 -32.37 17.90
N GLU A 618 58.19 -31.17 17.53
CA GLU A 618 59.04 -30.11 16.99
C GLU A 618 58.83 -28.81 17.77
N MET A 619 59.88 -27.99 17.91
CA MET A 619 59.75 -26.67 18.54
C MET A 619 59.28 -25.63 17.53
N LEU A 620 58.28 -24.86 17.90
CA LEU A 620 57.77 -23.72 17.13
C LEU A 620 58.14 -22.39 17.81
N PRO A 621 58.19 -21.27 17.04
CA PRO A 621 58.57 -19.96 17.55
C PRO A 621 57.67 -19.45 18.68
N ALA A 622 58.23 -18.54 19.50
CA ALA A 622 57.53 -17.80 20.55
C ALA A 622 56.53 -16.79 20.00
N ASP A 623 55.48 -16.54 20.78
CA ASP A 623 54.54 -15.45 20.58
C ASP A 623 54.20 -14.76 21.92
N ASP A 624 53.30 -13.78 21.89
CA ASP A 624 52.89 -13.02 23.07
C ASP A 624 52.23 -13.89 24.17
N GLN A 625 51.74 -15.10 23.84
CA GLN A 625 51.08 -16.02 24.76
C GLN A 625 52.02 -17.10 25.30
N SER A 626 53.07 -17.46 24.55
CA SER A 626 54.10 -18.41 24.95
C SER A 626 55.51 -17.88 24.63
N PRO A 627 56.17 -17.22 25.60
CA PRO A 627 57.49 -16.60 25.41
C PRO A 627 58.61 -17.59 25.04
N LEU A 628 58.43 -18.88 25.33
CA LEU A 628 59.38 -19.94 25.03
C LEU A 628 59.03 -20.70 23.74
N GLY A 629 57.95 -20.33 23.05
CA GLY A 629 57.47 -21.06 21.87
C GLY A 629 56.50 -22.19 22.21
N TYR A 630 56.14 -22.95 21.18
CA TYR A 630 55.25 -24.09 21.31
C TYR A 630 55.99 -25.40 21.01
N ILE A 631 55.46 -26.51 21.50
CA ILE A 631 55.84 -27.84 21.07
C ILE A 631 54.71 -28.36 20.17
N HIS A 632 55.03 -28.57 18.90
CA HIS A 632 54.16 -29.21 17.92
C HIS A 632 54.23 -30.72 18.11
N PHE A 633 53.21 -31.31 18.72
CA PHE A 633 53.09 -32.75 18.90
C PHE A 633 52.40 -33.38 17.68
N ALA A 634 52.90 -34.52 17.21
CA ALA A 634 52.23 -35.35 16.23
C ALA A 634 52.28 -36.85 16.59
N ILE A 635 51.20 -37.54 16.26
CA ILE A 635 51.10 -39.01 16.28
C ILE A 635 50.65 -39.48 14.90
N ALA A 636 51.47 -40.31 14.27
CA ALA A 636 51.23 -40.87 12.95
C ALA A 636 51.05 -42.39 13.03
N ASP A 637 50.04 -42.92 12.36
CA ASP A 637 49.79 -44.36 12.20
C ASP A 637 49.88 -44.78 10.73
N SER A 638 50.23 -46.05 10.48
CA SER A 638 50.27 -46.66 9.15
C SER A 638 48.98 -47.43 8.81
N GLY A 639 47.83 -46.97 9.33
CA GLY A 639 46.56 -47.67 9.19
C GLY A 639 45.77 -47.34 7.92
N GLN A 640 44.50 -47.71 7.91
CA GLN A 640 43.60 -47.58 6.76
C GLN A 640 43.35 -46.14 6.27
N GLY A 641 43.72 -45.12 7.05
CA GLY A 641 43.46 -43.71 6.73
C GLY A 641 41.98 -43.30 6.82
N ILE A 642 41.74 -42.00 6.65
CA ILE A 642 40.44 -41.33 6.79
C ILE A 642 40.19 -40.53 5.49
N PRO A 643 39.00 -40.64 4.87
CA PRO A 643 38.62 -39.80 3.74
C PRO A 643 38.55 -38.30 4.12
N GLU A 644 39.02 -37.42 3.23
CA GLU A 644 39.12 -35.98 3.50
C GLU A 644 37.76 -35.32 3.81
N ASP A 645 36.68 -35.78 3.16
CA ASP A 645 35.31 -35.31 3.40
C ASP A 645 34.81 -35.60 4.83
N LYS A 646 35.52 -36.45 5.57
CA LYS A 646 35.20 -36.84 6.94
C LYS A 646 36.01 -36.11 8.01
N PHE A 647 37.04 -35.34 7.68
CA PHE A 647 37.92 -34.70 8.69
C PHE A 647 37.19 -33.81 9.70
N LYS A 648 36.12 -33.13 9.29
CA LYS A 648 35.29 -32.35 10.23
C LYS A 648 34.39 -33.24 11.08
N GLN A 649 33.86 -34.31 10.50
CA GLN A 649 32.87 -35.19 11.11
C GLN A 649 33.49 -36.11 12.18
N ILE A 650 34.76 -36.50 12.05
CA ILE A 650 35.42 -37.40 13.04
C ILE A 650 35.55 -36.79 14.44
N PHE A 651 35.47 -35.46 14.57
CA PHE A 651 35.52 -34.78 15.87
C PHE A 651 34.12 -34.55 16.47
N GLU A 652 33.04 -34.83 15.73
CA GLU A 652 31.67 -34.67 16.22
C GLU A 652 31.30 -35.82 17.17
N PRO A 653 30.55 -35.55 18.26
CA PRO A 653 30.20 -36.57 19.24
C PRO A 653 29.41 -37.74 18.63
N PHE A 654 29.74 -38.96 19.04
CA PHE A 654 29.07 -40.21 18.63
C PHE A 654 29.23 -40.59 17.16
N MET A 655 30.06 -39.88 16.40
CA MET A 655 30.36 -40.24 15.03
C MET A 655 31.27 -41.46 14.95
N GLN A 656 30.88 -42.44 14.15
CA GLN A 656 31.68 -43.60 13.78
C GLN A 656 31.66 -43.71 12.26
N LEU A 657 32.83 -43.81 11.65
CA LEU A 657 32.93 -44.15 10.23
C LEU A 657 32.64 -45.65 10.11
N GLU A 658 31.82 -46.05 9.13
CA GLU A 658 31.47 -47.45 8.85
C GLU A 658 32.75 -48.24 8.50
N ALA A 659 33.45 -48.74 9.51
CA ALA A 659 34.55 -49.66 9.33
C ALA A 659 33.96 -51.04 9.02
N ARG A 660 34.34 -51.59 7.86
CA ARG A 660 33.98 -52.94 7.42
C ARG A 660 34.26 -53.98 8.52
N GLU A 661 33.42 -54.99 8.52
CA GLU A 661 33.36 -56.17 9.37
C GLU A 661 34.71 -56.85 9.68
N PHE A 662 35.53 -56.31 10.58
CA PHE A 662 36.55 -57.09 11.27
C PHE A 662 36.77 -56.56 12.70
N ALA A 663 36.65 -57.47 13.66
CA ALA A 663 36.89 -57.35 15.11
C ALA A 663 35.82 -56.62 15.96
N ASN A 664 35.37 -57.30 17.02
CA ASN A 664 34.44 -56.92 18.10
C ASN A 664 34.79 -55.63 18.88
N THR A 665 35.17 -54.53 18.24
CA THR A 665 35.62 -53.29 18.91
C THR A 665 34.62 -52.16 18.72
N SER A 666 33.56 -52.17 19.53
CA SER A 666 32.68 -51.00 19.67
C SER A 666 33.48 -49.82 20.23
N SER A 667 33.65 -48.76 19.43
CA SER A 667 34.17 -47.47 19.91
C SER A 667 32.99 -46.57 20.22
N THR A 668 33.06 -45.75 21.25
CA THR A 668 31.94 -44.88 21.66
C THR A 668 31.74 -43.64 20.78
N GLY A 669 32.72 -43.30 19.92
CA GLY A 669 32.69 -42.08 19.11
C GLY A 669 32.87 -40.79 19.92
N ILE A 670 33.30 -40.88 21.19
CA ILE A 670 33.50 -39.73 22.10
C ILE A 670 34.98 -39.30 22.17
N GLY A 671 35.92 -40.23 21.91
CA GLY A 671 37.35 -40.01 22.16
C GLY A 671 37.95 -38.82 21.38
N LEU A 672 37.68 -38.70 20.08
CA LEU A 672 38.20 -37.58 19.28
C LEU A 672 37.53 -36.25 19.62
N THR A 673 36.24 -36.27 19.97
CA THR A 673 35.54 -35.09 20.51
C THR A 673 36.19 -34.60 21.80
N PHE A 674 36.53 -35.52 22.71
CA PHE A 674 37.29 -35.19 23.91
C PHE A 674 38.67 -34.63 23.57
N CYS A 675 39.40 -35.23 22.63
CA CYS A 675 40.72 -34.73 22.21
C CYS A 675 40.64 -33.28 21.73
N LYS A 676 39.66 -32.97 20.88
CA LYS A 676 39.42 -31.60 20.39
C LYS A 676 39.11 -30.65 21.54
N MET A 677 38.16 -31.00 22.41
CA MET A 677 37.79 -30.21 23.59
C MET A 677 38.99 -29.94 24.51
N ALA A 678 39.77 -30.97 24.85
CA ALA A 678 40.91 -30.88 25.75
C ALA A 678 42.01 -29.99 25.16
N VAL A 679 42.37 -30.18 23.88
CA VAL A 679 43.38 -29.37 23.19
C VAL A 679 42.92 -27.92 23.02
N GLU A 680 41.65 -27.69 22.65
CA GLU A 680 41.08 -26.33 22.53
C GLU A 680 40.99 -25.61 23.88
N SER A 681 40.72 -26.33 24.96
CA SER A 681 40.79 -25.77 26.33
C SER A 681 42.21 -25.32 26.70
N HIS A 682 43.24 -25.96 26.13
CA HIS A 682 44.65 -25.54 26.24
C HIS A 682 45.01 -24.45 25.20
N ARG A 683 44.02 -23.74 24.66
CA ARG A 683 44.18 -22.67 23.65
C ARG A 683 44.88 -23.11 22.37
N SER A 684 44.81 -24.40 22.05
CA SER A 684 45.51 -25.00 20.92
C SER A 684 44.51 -25.62 19.95
N LYS A 685 44.93 -25.99 18.74
CA LYS A 685 44.05 -26.62 17.74
C LYS A 685 44.56 -27.99 17.40
N ILE A 686 43.68 -28.98 17.44
CA ILE A 686 43.96 -30.31 16.90
C ILE A 686 43.68 -30.33 15.39
N LYS A 687 44.62 -30.88 14.62
CA LYS A 687 44.53 -31.05 13.18
C LYS A 687 44.71 -32.52 12.83
N VAL A 688 44.21 -32.90 11.67
CA VAL A 688 44.35 -34.24 11.09
C VAL A 688 44.82 -34.12 9.65
N VAL A 689 45.77 -34.96 9.27
CA VAL A 689 46.19 -35.20 7.90
C VAL A 689 46.10 -36.70 7.68
N SER A 690 45.42 -37.13 6.62
CA SER A 690 45.21 -38.55 6.39
C SER A 690 45.03 -38.85 4.90
N GLN A 691 45.45 -40.05 4.50
CA GLN A 691 45.21 -40.58 3.17
C GLN A 691 44.77 -42.03 3.27
N VAL A 692 43.67 -42.35 2.60
CA VAL A 692 43.10 -43.71 2.60
C VAL A 692 44.13 -44.72 2.09
N GLY A 693 44.38 -45.77 2.86
CA GLY A 693 45.36 -46.82 2.60
C GLY A 693 46.81 -46.49 2.95
N VAL A 694 47.10 -45.29 3.46
CA VAL A 694 48.45 -44.86 3.84
C VAL A 694 48.58 -44.69 5.35
N GLY A 695 47.61 -44.02 5.99
CA GLY A 695 47.67 -43.76 7.42
C GLY A 695 47.05 -42.42 7.81
N THR A 696 47.08 -42.12 9.11
CA THR A 696 46.58 -40.86 9.68
C THR A 696 47.62 -40.23 10.58
N THR A 697 47.71 -38.90 10.56
CA THR A 697 48.49 -38.12 11.52
C THR A 697 47.60 -37.12 12.21
N PHE A 698 47.52 -37.20 13.54
CA PHE A 698 46.92 -36.17 14.38
C PHE A 698 48.00 -35.30 14.99
N MET A 699 47.76 -34.00 15.07
CA MET A 699 48.76 -33.03 15.53
C MET A 699 48.13 -31.85 16.27
N PHE A 700 48.83 -31.34 17.27
CA PHE A 700 48.43 -30.15 18.02
C PHE A 700 49.64 -29.52 18.71
N ASP A 701 49.48 -28.25 19.10
CA ASP A 701 50.54 -27.47 19.73
C ASP A 701 50.31 -27.40 21.25
N LEU A 702 51.37 -27.32 22.05
CA LEU A 702 51.30 -27.03 23.49
C LEU A 702 52.33 -25.96 23.87
N PRO A 703 52.04 -25.06 24.82
CA PRO A 703 53.01 -24.04 25.25
C PRO A 703 54.27 -24.69 25.82
N ARG A 704 55.44 -24.32 25.33
CA ARG A 704 56.72 -24.81 25.84
C ARG A 704 57.00 -24.23 27.23
N THR A 705 57.63 -25.01 28.08
CA THR A 705 58.18 -24.57 29.36
C THR A 705 59.55 -25.21 29.57
N GLU A 706 60.33 -24.66 30.49
CA GLU A 706 61.52 -25.31 31.01
C GLU A 706 61.17 -26.10 32.27
N LEU A 707 62.01 -27.08 32.63
CA LEU A 707 61.89 -27.83 33.87
C LEU A 707 62.04 -26.86 35.05
N GLN A 708 60.99 -26.69 35.86
CA GLN A 708 61.15 -26.00 37.15
C GLN A 708 61.91 -26.93 38.10
N GLU A 709 63.20 -26.68 38.30
CA GLU A 709 63.92 -27.20 39.46
C GLU A 709 63.23 -26.70 40.73
N LYS A 710 62.92 -27.64 41.63
CA LYS A 710 62.32 -27.38 42.94
C LYS A 710 63.04 -26.24 43.66
N SER A 711 62.39 -25.08 43.75
CA SER A 711 62.74 -24.02 44.69
C SER A 711 61.76 -24.06 45.87
N THR A 712 62.26 -24.61 46.97
CA THR A 712 62.02 -24.28 48.38
C THR A 712 60.58 -24.06 48.88
N ALA A 713 60.23 -24.87 49.87
CA ALA A 713 59.12 -24.68 50.80
C ALA A 713 59.00 -23.23 51.32
N SER A 714 57.79 -22.66 51.22
CA SER A 714 57.14 -21.93 52.32
C SER A 714 55.69 -21.56 51.93
N GLY A 715 54.74 -21.94 52.79
CA GLY A 715 53.55 -21.13 53.07
C GLY A 715 52.26 -21.42 52.32
N ALA A 716 51.56 -22.50 52.66
CA ALA A 716 50.09 -22.49 52.82
C ALA A 716 49.59 -23.80 53.45
N ALA A 717 49.92 -24.01 54.73
CA ALA A 717 49.11 -24.85 55.58
C ALA A 717 47.82 -24.07 55.94
N LYS A 718 46.67 -24.49 55.39
CA LYS A 718 45.43 -24.71 56.16
C LYS A 718 44.29 -25.21 55.27
N GLN A 719 43.68 -26.28 55.77
CA GLN A 719 42.34 -26.83 55.47
C GLN A 719 42.21 -27.76 54.25
N ALA A 720 42.58 -29.02 54.47
CA ALA A 720 41.80 -30.13 53.97
C ALA A 720 41.53 -31.10 55.13
N HIS A 721 40.25 -31.37 55.35
CA HIS A 721 39.73 -32.36 56.27
C HIS A 721 40.23 -33.76 55.87
N SER A 722 40.63 -34.50 56.90
CA SER A 722 40.96 -35.92 56.95
C SER A 722 39.93 -36.83 56.28
N ILE A 723 40.40 -37.68 55.37
CA ILE A 723 40.01 -39.10 55.31
C ILE A 723 41.29 -39.90 55.06
N GLU A 724 41.58 -40.79 56.01
CA GLU A 724 42.71 -41.73 56.06
C GLU A 724 42.68 -42.74 54.91
N ALA A 725 43.86 -43.03 54.35
CA ALA A 725 44.18 -44.34 53.77
C ALA A 725 45.70 -44.50 53.70
N ASP A 726 46.21 -45.44 54.49
CA ASP A 726 47.58 -45.92 54.57
C ASP A 726 48.26 -46.13 53.21
N LYS A 727 49.50 -45.65 53.09
CA LYS A 727 50.59 -46.34 52.37
C LYS A 727 51.94 -45.96 52.97
N GLU A 728 52.43 -46.77 53.89
CA GLU A 728 53.87 -46.94 54.14
C GLU A 728 54.51 -47.52 52.87
N ALA A 729 55.58 -46.88 52.38
CA ALA A 729 56.51 -47.48 51.45
C ALA A 729 57.82 -47.71 52.22
N THR A 730 57.98 -48.93 52.74
CA THR A 730 59.19 -49.41 53.41
C THR A 730 60.28 -49.59 52.35
N ALA A 731 61.42 -48.90 52.52
CA ALA A 731 62.62 -49.17 51.72
C ALA A 731 63.11 -50.59 52.01
N MET A 732 63.27 -51.41 50.97
CA MET A 732 63.70 -52.80 51.09
C MET A 732 65.17 -52.89 51.50
N VAL A 733 65.47 -53.35 52.72
CA VAL A 733 66.84 -53.51 53.25
C VAL A 733 67.14 -55.00 53.44
N LEU A 734 68.09 -55.53 52.64
CA LEU A 734 68.55 -56.93 52.74
C LEU A 734 69.68 -57.07 53.76
N SER A 735 69.57 -58.04 54.67
CA SER A 735 70.61 -58.43 55.63
C SER A 735 71.81 -59.13 54.98
N GLN A 736 72.93 -59.22 55.70
CA GLN A 736 74.17 -59.77 55.16
C GLN A 736 74.06 -61.26 54.77
N GLU A 737 73.27 -62.06 55.49
CA GLU A 737 73.00 -63.46 55.17
C GLU A 737 72.12 -63.60 53.92
N GLU A 738 71.10 -62.74 53.77
CA GLU A 738 70.22 -62.73 52.59
C GLU A 738 70.96 -62.35 51.31
N ARG A 739 71.89 -61.39 51.38
CA ARG A 739 72.76 -61.05 50.24
C ARG A 739 73.67 -62.20 49.83
N GLN A 740 74.19 -62.98 50.79
CA GLN A 740 75.01 -64.16 50.46
C GLN A 740 74.19 -65.23 49.73
N THR A 741 72.93 -65.43 50.12
CA THR A 741 72.00 -66.38 49.46
C THR A 741 71.64 -65.94 48.05
N LEU A 742 71.48 -64.64 47.79
CA LEU A 742 71.11 -64.10 46.47
C LEU A 742 72.29 -63.91 45.51
N LYS A 743 73.51 -63.83 46.02
CA LYS A 743 74.74 -63.61 45.23
C LYS A 743 74.93 -64.57 44.04
N PRO A 744 74.75 -65.91 44.16
CA PRO A 744 74.88 -66.82 43.01
C PRO A 744 73.80 -66.59 41.95
N PHE A 745 72.61 -66.13 42.32
CA PHE A 745 71.53 -65.79 41.38
C PHE A 745 71.85 -64.52 40.61
N VAL A 746 72.34 -63.47 41.29
CA VAL A 746 72.75 -62.22 40.61
C VAL A 746 73.91 -62.46 39.65
N GLN A 747 74.88 -63.30 40.00
CA GLN A 747 75.98 -63.68 39.11
C GLN A 747 75.53 -64.50 37.89
N ALA A 748 74.46 -65.29 38.01
CA ALA A 748 73.85 -65.99 36.88
C ALA A 748 73.05 -65.03 36.00
N LEU A 749 72.33 -64.08 36.60
CA LEU A 749 71.61 -63.01 35.91
C LEU A 749 72.52 -62.05 35.14
N ASP A 750 73.75 -61.80 35.62
CA ASP A 750 74.75 -60.98 34.91
C ASP A 750 75.28 -61.61 33.62
N LYS A 751 75.12 -62.94 33.45
CA LYS A 751 75.61 -63.67 32.27
C LYS A 751 74.58 -63.77 31.14
N VAL A 752 73.40 -63.22 31.34
CA VAL A 752 72.26 -63.31 30.42
C VAL A 752 71.82 -61.90 30.05
N GLU A 753 71.61 -61.65 28.76
CA GLU A 753 71.16 -60.33 28.29
C GLU A 753 69.72 -60.05 28.76
N PHE A 754 69.42 -58.80 29.13
CA PHE A 754 68.16 -58.43 29.82
C PHE A 754 66.88 -58.81 29.04
N TYR A 755 66.95 -58.93 27.71
CA TYR A 755 65.83 -59.31 26.86
C TYR A 755 65.57 -60.82 26.75
N GLU A 756 66.45 -61.68 27.29
CA GLU A 756 66.22 -63.12 27.35
C GLU A 756 65.32 -63.53 28.54
N VAL A 757 64.08 -63.04 28.54
CA VAL A 757 63.11 -63.17 29.65
C VAL A 757 62.91 -64.62 30.11
N THR A 758 62.80 -65.57 29.18
CA THR A 758 62.61 -66.99 29.53
C THR A 758 63.81 -67.57 30.29
N THR A 759 65.03 -67.20 29.89
CA THR A 759 66.27 -67.61 30.54
C THR A 759 66.39 -66.95 31.93
N LEU A 760 66.09 -65.66 32.02
CA LEU A 760 66.16 -64.89 33.28
C LEU A 760 65.18 -65.42 34.35
N LEU A 761 63.93 -65.68 33.98
CA LEU A 761 62.94 -66.24 34.91
C LEU A 761 63.30 -67.68 35.33
N SER A 762 63.96 -68.45 34.46
CA SER A 762 64.43 -69.80 34.80
C SER A 762 65.51 -69.81 35.89
N ILE A 763 66.36 -68.78 35.93
CA ILE A 763 67.41 -68.60 36.96
C ILE A 763 66.78 -68.34 38.34
N LEU A 764 65.65 -67.65 38.39
CA LEU A 764 64.94 -67.28 39.63
C LEU A 764 63.99 -68.38 40.15
N LYS A 765 63.67 -69.37 39.31
CA LYS A 765 62.77 -70.49 39.64
C LYS A 765 63.15 -71.26 40.92
N PRO A 766 64.42 -71.54 41.24
CA PRO A 766 64.78 -72.21 42.49
C PRO A 766 64.35 -71.45 43.77
N LEU A 767 64.15 -70.13 43.69
CA LEU A 767 63.65 -69.32 44.80
C LEU A 767 62.12 -69.43 45.01
N ASP A 768 61.38 -70.20 44.19
CA ASP A 768 59.94 -70.46 44.37
C ASP A 768 59.61 -71.18 45.69
N GLN A 769 60.57 -71.93 46.25
CA GLN A 769 60.40 -72.72 47.48
C GLN A 769 60.88 -72.01 48.74
N GLU A 770 61.37 -70.77 48.61
CA GLU A 770 61.95 -70.00 49.72
C GLU A 770 60.86 -69.44 50.64
N LYS A 771 61.09 -69.50 51.97
CA LYS A 771 60.11 -69.03 52.97
C LYS A 771 60.48 -67.68 53.58
N ASN A 772 61.69 -67.18 53.32
CA ASN A 772 62.10 -65.86 53.78
C ASN A 772 61.35 -64.76 53.01
N SER A 773 60.56 -63.96 53.73
CA SER A 773 59.74 -62.88 53.19
C SER A 773 60.54 -61.86 52.38
N ASN A 774 61.77 -61.54 52.78
CA ASN A 774 62.59 -60.56 52.07
C ASN A 774 63.15 -61.12 50.76
N LEU A 775 63.52 -62.40 50.73
CA LEU A 775 64.01 -63.07 49.51
C LEU A 775 62.88 -63.24 48.48
N VAL A 776 61.67 -63.58 48.95
CA VAL A 776 60.47 -63.67 48.10
C VAL A 776 60.05 -62.28 47.58
N GLN A 777 60.16 -61.23 48.40
CA GLN A 777 59.92 -59.86 47.95
C GLN A 777 60.96 -59.41 46.92
N TRP A 778 62.23 -59.79 47.09
CA TRP A 778 63.30 -59.38 46.18
C TRP A 778 63.13 -60.07 44.84
N LYS A 779 62.88 -61.38 44.88
CA LYS A 779 62.57 -62.18 43.70
C LYS A 779 61.37 -61.60 42.95
N THR A 780 60.25 -61.39 43.63
CA THR A 780 59.03 -60.83 43.02
C THR A 780 59.33 -59.47 42.39
N ALA A 781 60.09 -58.59 43.05
CA ALA A 781 60.47 -57.30 42.49
C ALA A 781 61.37 -57.43 41.26
N VAL A 782 62.28 -58.40 41.24
CA VAL A 782 63.14 -58.68 40.07
C VAL A 782 62.32 -59.28 38.92
N GLU A 783 61.43 -60.23 39.18
CA GLU A 783 60.51 -60.80 38.18
C GLU A 783 59.57 -59.73 37.60
N GLU A 784 59.01 -58.87 38.45
CA GLU A 784 58.21 -57.72 38.02
C GLU A 784 59.04 -56.74 37.19
N SER A 785 60.32 -56.50 37.53
CA SER A 785 61.19 -55.63 36.73
C SER A 785 61.51 -56.22 35.35
N ILE A 786 61.65 -57.55 35.25
CA ILE A 786 61.85 -58.28 33.99
C ILE A 786 60.55 -58.24 33.16
N ASP A 787 59.40 -58.58 33.76
CA ASP A 787 58.10 -58.58 33.08
C ASP A 787 57.69 -57.17 32.61
N ASN A 788 58.09 -56.14 33.36
CA ASN A 788 57.84 -54.75 33.02
C ASN A 788 58.89 -54.15 32.05
N PHE A 789 59.95 -54.88 31.70
CA PHE A 789 61.11 -54.42 30.92
C PHE A 789 61.77 -53.16 31.52
N ASN A 790 61.79 -53.07 32.86
CA ASN A 790 62.41 -51.96 33.58
C ASN A 790 63.87 -52.28 33.92
N GLU A 791 64.76 -52.11 32.93
CA GLU A 791 66.19 -52.42 33.09
C GLU A 791 66.85 -51.62 34.23
N VAL A 792 66.43 -50.38 34.44
CA VAL A 792 66.97 -49.51 35.51
C VAL A 792 66.64 -50.07 36.89
N GLU A 793 65.40 -50.50 37.11
CA GLU A 793 64.97 -51.10 38.38
C GLU A 793 65.54 -52.50 38.57
N TYR A 794 65.65 -53.27 37.48
CA TYR A 794 66.33 -54.56 37.47
C TYR A 794 67.79 -54.45 37.92
N GLN A 795 68.56 -53.50 37.37
CA GLN A 795 69.95 -53.26 37.80
C GLN A 795 70.03 -52.73 39.23
N LYS A 796 69.08 -51.87 39.64
CA LYS A 796 69.00 -51.37 41.03
C LYS A 796 68.76 -52.50 42.04
N LEU A 797 67.84 -53.42 41.74
CA LEU A 797 67.54 -54.57 42.60
C LEU A 797 68.70 -55.55 42.66
N LYS A 798 69.40 -55.80 41.55
CA LYS A 798 70.67 -56.55 41.55
C LYS A 798 71.73 -55.87 42.42
N GLY A 799 71.82 -54.53 42.37
CA GLY A 799 72.72 -53.73 43.20
C GLY A 799 72.41 -53.73 44.69
N LEU A 800 71.26 -54.26 45.15
CA LEU A 800 70.99 -54.47 46.58
C LEU A 800 71.69 -55.70 47.16
N VAL A 801 72.13 -56.62 46.29
CA VAL A 801 72.77 -57.90 46.64
C VAL A 801 74.29 -57.81 46.56
N VAL A 802 74.81 -57.01 45.63
CA VAL A 802 76.24 -56.66 45.47
C VAL A 802 76.65 -55.72 46.60
#